data_AF-A0AAF5CY28-F1
#
_entry.id   AF-A0AAF5CY28-F1
#
_cell.length_a   1.000
_cell.length_b   1.000
_cell.length_c   1.000
_cell.angle_alpha   90.00
_cell.angle_beta   90.00
_cell.angle_gamma   90.00
#
_symmetry.space_group_name_H-M   'P 1'
#
loop_
_entity.id
_entity.type
_entity.pdbx_description
1 polymer ?
#
loop_
_entity_poly.entity_id
_entity_poly.type
_entity_poly.pdbx_seq_one_letter_code
_entity_poly.pdbx_strand_id
1 'polypeptide(L)'
;KSIPRKFLETEEIFPKLLKNCESINDLANLSKTCRYFLSFFDNKRIKKDVDYNCDGKVEINIDFSKTDGNYFYSEPEHPGKGFSPRISKKDKCYDIDTLVYKNQLSIVVALPGLNFDSTRHDYKEVINNISLDEVIYEIKKAEVNIKNPVILDLNRCNGYVNHIILPYIISRYGNSTIQVIKMNLFCFFQKIDQEEILKEVDIFRGYKKLHELCIYENASLPIKNYTFDDDSMFIYILKCLSKKKNSILRIEIQKNGNIKLSFLSQTFKCAVNLNIKIRFLISIGSKKRGLLNWCEKIKILKSDLSKYITHIECFIQDETEFLHFIELLPALINLTRIKIVFDAFDIQDHLINKNSIEWNEVSLKELTKLTKVSIRIDHECLEYPDYTYSEICNIHNMFLKYLATILPSSIIFLELENILHITPQLCLLINKSMPNIQFLFARHIDFTNKKCLAAFQNLKYLQLHNCPLIDIPYNVEFLIHKYSTSCKASYFLGEDDGIDEENILKKFVTSQEILDIILINFINGIFIKILLKDMLLKENHHIIVFKFLSQIKMPQQDGSFVQLYQSMKNDLENVLIRMKELFDQRKRKEEVDLITENDNLSYRHEENVMKPNNIYFLILFFVIIFNIVLGNNDITPRHVHLSLNNDPQSMVFAWITFGSLPHSSIPIVKYGKDINSLTNTVTGSYSIFIYHGIVRHMYRATATNLEYDTRYYYKVGSEGNFSKIFSFKTFPQGNNIPLKICIFGDLGIENDVSMIPLRTAGLRGDFDMIVHVGDIAYDLHSKDGTLGDEYMELMEPLISSIPYMVIAGNHEYDWEAKNFDNYEKRFYMPTNGDGKNQYYSFGVGPIQFIGVSTEFYGFFYDFGIQPVLDQAAWLEKELQKANQNRKNKPWVMTYQHRPFYCSNENSMECDAFENRVTRMGYLNMPGLEPLYGKYGVDVNWSGHEHSYERMFPVFNRQLYNQDSDPYHNANATTYIITGSAGCHSYQAKFGKPSPFSAKRLNKYGYTVMHIKNMTHLYFEQIDVEATGTDSVVDSWWMSKDIDYVIKDEIRKNSKFVDLRIEYTEVPNFIKSLCTGRSIRCREIFSKDTLKYSKKIDLQGEEYSKYKYDIANPDANSINNNPRSYL
;
A
#
# COMPACT_ATOMS: atom_id res chain seq x y z
N LYS A 1 18.33 20.66 13.57
CA LYS A 1 17.02 21.09 14.15
C LYS A 1 16.13 21.22 12.95
N SER A 2 15.40 20.14 12.70
CA SER A 2 14.34 19.98 11.73
C SER A 2 13.74 21.32 11.29
N ILE A 3 13.51 21.52 9.99
CA ILE A 3 12.27 22.21 9.60
C ILE A 3 11.19 21.34 10.25
N PRO A 4 10.56 21.77 11.35
CA PRO A 4 9.54 20.97 12.00
C PRO A 4 8.48 20.69 10.94
N ARG A 5 7.81 19.53 11.00
CA ARG A 5 6.56 19.29 10.27
C ARG A 5 5.62 20.50 10.43
N LYS A 6 5.65 21.08 11.64
CA LYS A 6 5.10 22.38 12.04
C LYS A 6 5.48 23.61 11.22
N PHE A 7 6.50 23.61 10.36
CA PHE A 7 6.93 24.76 9.52
C PHE A 7 6.50 24.65 8.06
N LEU A 8 6.18 23.43 7.60
CA LEU A 8 5.34 23.24 6.41
C LEU A 8 3.85 23.38 6.78
N GLU A 9 3.49 22.93 7.98
CA GLU A 9 2.20 23.18 8.63
C GLU A 9 2.08 24.58 9.24
N THR A 10 3.18 25.33 9.40
CA THR A 10 3.03 26.75 9.76
C THR A 10 2.35 27.39 8.59
N GLU A 11 1.43 28.28 8.91
CA GLU A 11 0.70 29.11 7.97
C GLU A 11 1.62 30.04 7.14
N GLU A 12 2.94 29.85 7.06
CA GLU A 12 3.84 30.70 6.26
C GLU A 12 4.16 30.14 4.87
N ILE A 13 4.47 28.84 4.74
CA ILE A 13 4.85 28.25 3.45
C ILE A 13 3.60 27.99 2.61
N PHE A 14 2.53 27.46 3.22
CA PHE A 14 1.30 27.14 2.50
C PHE A 14 0.67 28.37 1.82
N PRO A 15 0.57 29.56 2.45
CA PRO A 15 0.16 30.77 1.75
C PRO A 15 1.10 31.20 0.62
N LYS A 16 2.41 30.97 0.72
CA LYS A 16 3.36 31.25 -0.40
C LYS A 16 3.18 30.28 -1.56
N LEU A 17 2.87 29.02 -1.30
CA LEU A 17 2.54 28.03 -2.33
C LEU A 17 1.18 28.30 -2.95
N LEU A 18 0.20 28.61 -2.10
CA LEU A 18 -1.08 29.18 -2.45
C LEU A 18 -0.96 30.57 -3.12
N LYS A 19 0.21 31.20 -3.10
CA LYS A 19 0.49 32.40 -3.91
C LYS A 19 1.00 32.03 -5.32
N ASN A 20 1.80 30.97 -5.48
CA ASN A 20 2.49 30.67 -6.77
C ASN A 20 1.89 29.61 -7.74
N CYS A 21 1.29 28.48 -7.31
CA CYS A 21 0.63 27.46 -8.17
C CYS A 21 -0.83 27.76 -8.62
N GLU A 22 -1.15 28.19 -9.83
CA GLU A 22 -2.47 28.78 -10.16
C GLU A 22 -3.71 27.87 -10.13
N SER A 23 -3.56 26.55 -10.33
CA SER A 23 -4.69 25.60 -10.40
C SER A 23 -4.53 24.36 -9.49
N ILE A 24 -5.65 23.67 -9.19
CA ILE A 24 -5.65 22.39 -8.44
C ILE A 24 -4.78 21.37 -9.16
N ASN A 25 -4.80 21.40 -10.48
CA ASN A 25 -3.97 20.54 -11.32
C ASN A 25 -2.48 20.84 -11.13
N ASP A 26 -2.09 22.12 -10.96
CA ASP A 26 -0.71 22.49 -10.66
C ASP A 26 -0.28 22.03 -9.27
N LEU A 27 -1.19 22.01 -8.28
CA LEU A 27 -0.92 21.37 -7.01
C LEU A 27 -0.79 19.86 -7.11
N ALA A 28 -1.66 19.19 -7.87
CA ALA A 28 -1.52 17.76 -8.12
C ALA A 28 -0.20 17.46 -8.85
N ASN A 29 0.26 18.38 -9.70
CA ASN A 29 1.60 18.27 -10.28
C ASN A 29 2.70 18.56 -9.25
N LEU A 30 2.51 19.52 -8.33
CA LEU A 30 3.47 19.85 -7.27
C LEU A 30 3.56 18.76 -6.19
N SER A 31 2.45 18.15 -5.79
CA SER A 31 2.42 17.01 -4.87
C SER A 31 3.30 15.88 -5.45
N LYS A 32 3.21 15.64 -6.77
CA LYS A 32 4.07 14.68 -7.49
C LYS A 32 5.55 15.06 -7.50
N THR A 33 5.91 16.34 -7.29
CA THR A 33 7.32 16.79 -7.28
C THR A 33 8.02 16.55 -5.95
N CYS A 34 7.31 16.55 -4.81
CA CYS A 34 7.97 16.35 -3.51
C CYS A 34 7.04 15.77 -2.43
N ARG A 35 7.53 14.77 -1.68
CA ARG A 35 6.85 14.07 -0.57
C ARG A 35 6.45 15.00 0.56
N TYR A 36 7.16 16.09 0.84
CA TYR A 36 6.66 17.05 1.83
C TYR A 36 5.35 17.68 1.38
N PHE A 37 5.20 17.98 0.08
CA PHE A 37 3.92 18.38 -0.49
C PHE A 37 2.94 17.22 -0.55
N LEU A 38 3.37 16.05 -1.02
CA LEU A 38 2.52 14.86 -1.10
C LEU A 38 1.96 14.51 0.27
N SER A 39 2.79 14.32 1.30
CA SER A 39 2.38 14.08 2.68
C SER A 39 1.60 15.25 3.29
N PHE A 40 1.95 16.50 2.99
CA PHE A 40 1.17 17.66 3.43
C PHE A 40 -0.24 17.63 2.81
N PHE A 41 -0.38 17.28 1.52
CA PHE A 41 -1.65 17.18 0.79
C PHE A 41 -2.42 15.88 1.07
N ASP A 42 -1.74 14.77 1.34
CA ASP A 42 -2.30 13.47 1.74
C ASP A 42 -2.88 13.57 3.15
N ASN A 43 -2.19 14.29 4.06
CA ASN A 43 -2.71 14.60 5.39
C ASN A 43 -3.76 15.72 5.36
N LYS A 44 -3.73 16.60 4.34
CA LYS A 44 -4.75 17.61 4.06
C LYS A 44 -5.63 17.17 2.91
N ARG A 45 -6.13 15.92 2.93
CA ARG A 45 -7.33 15.58 2.14
C ARG A 45 -8.32 16.71 2.39
N ILE A 46 -8.71 17.44 1.35
CA ILE A 46 -9.85 18.33 1.49
C ILE A 46 -11.05 17.40 1.58
N LYS A 47 -11.36 17.00 2.81
CA LYS A 47 -12.56 16.27 3.18
C LYS A 47 -13.62 17.32 3.41
N LYS A 48 -14.65 17.30 2.60
CA LYS A 48 -15.86 18.06 2.86
C LYS A 48 -17.02 17.08 2.88
N ASP A 49 -17.69 17.02 4.02
CA ASP A 49 -18.97 16.34 4.15
C ASP A 49 -20.02 17.21 3.51
N VAL A 50 -20.70 16.65 2.51
CA VAL A 50 -21.84 17.29 1.85
C VAL A 50 -23.07 16.50 2.27
N ASP A 51 -24.05 17.20 2.83
CA ASP A 51 -25.34 16.57 3.09
C ASP A 51 -25.97 16.17 1.74
N TYR A 52 -26.56 14.99 1.70
CA TYR A 52 -27.14 14.35 0.52
C TYR A 52 -28.49 13.78 0.95
N ASN A 53 -29.57 14.45 0.55
CA ASN A 53 -30.97 14.11 0.82
C ASN A 53 -31.42 14.28 2.27
N CYS A 54 -30.89 15.27 2.99
CA CYS A 54 -31.19 15.52 4.41
C CYS A 54 -30.83 14.36 5.37
N ASP A 55 -30.56 13.15 4.88
CA ASP A 55 -30.36 11.92 5.67
C ASP A 55 -29.09 11.13 5.29
N GLY A 56 -28.38 11.48 4.22
CA GLY A 56 -27.08 10.87 3.84
C GLY A 56 -25.98 11.91 3.83
N LYS A 57 -24.72 11.53 4.12
CA LYS A 57 -23.55 12.38 3.89
C LYS A 57 -22.71 11.76 2.76
N VAL A 58 -22.25 12.60 1.84
CA VAL A 58 -21.28 12.22 0.82
C VAL A 58 -19.94 12.87 1.16
N GLU A 59 -18.89 12.06 1.26
CA GLU A 59 -17.52 12.56 1.47
C GLU A 59 -16.91 12.90 0.11
N ILE A 60 -16.57 14.18 -0.10
CA ILE A 60 -15.74 14.59 -1.23
C ILE A 60 -14.28 14.38 -0.84
N ASN A 61 -13.58 13.46 -1.51
CA ASN A 61 -12.14 13.22 -1.35
C ASN A 61 -11.36 13.74 -2.57
N ILE A 62 -10.47 14.72 -2.37
CA ILE A 62 -9.48 15.11 -3.39
C ILE A 62 -8.21 14.29 -3.21
N ASP A 63 -7.91 13.43 -4.17
CA ASP A 63 -6.64 12.71 -4.22
C ASP A 63 -5.68 13.40 -5.20
N PHE A 64 -4.67 14.08 -4.65
CA PHE A 64 -3.64 14.77 -5.41
C PHE A 64 -2.60 13.82 -6.04
N SER A 65 -2.60 12.53 -5.69
CA SER A 65 -1.62 11.55 -6.19
C SER A 65 -1.98 11.01 -7.60
N LYS A 66 -3.26 11.01 -7.97
CA LYS A 66 -3.74 10.50 -9.27
C LYS A 66 -3.39 11.44 -10.44
N THR A 67 -3.27 10.89 -11.65
CA THR A 67 -2.82 11.63 -12.84
C THR A 67 -3.66 12.88 -13.13
N ASP A 68 -4.96 12.83 -12.83
CA ASP A 68 -5.93 13.85 -13.23
C ASP A 68 -6.49 14.65 -12.03
N GLY A 69 -6.02 14.36 -10.80
CA GLY A 69 -6.48 15.00 -9.57
C GLY A 69 -8.00 14.91 -9.36
N ASN A 70 -8.62 13.75 -9.64
CA ASN A 70 -10.07 13.54 -9.58
C ASN A 70 -10.64 13.62 -8.14
N TYR A 71 -11.86 14.16 -8.00
CA TYR A 71 -12.67 13.97 -6.79
C TYR A 71 -13.28 12.57 -6.83
N PHE A 72 -13.23 11.86 -5.71
CA PHE A 72 -14.18 10.76 -5.48
C PHE A 72 -15.27 11.31 -4.58
N TYR A 73 -16.52 11.25 -5.03
CA TYR A 73 -17.63 11.11 -4.10
C TYR A 73 -17.55 9.67 -3.63
N SER A 74 -17.50 9.41 -2.33
CA SER A 74 -18.01 8.12 -1.86
C SER A 74 -19.47 8.03 -2.27
N GLU A 75 -19.93 6.88 -2.76
CA GLU A 75 -21.37 6.68 -2.88
C GLU A 75 -21.98 6.96 -1.49
N PRO A 76 -23.08 7.73 -1.39
CA PRO A 76 -23.76 7.87 -0.11
C PRO A 76 -24.07 6.47 0.40
N GLU A 77 -23.70 6.17 1.66
CA GLU A 77 -24.15 4.94 2.31
C GLU A 77 -25.67 4.88 2.13
N HIS A 78 -26.15 3.95 1.31
CA HIS A 78 -27.57 3.85 1.03
C HIS A 78 -28.31 3.62 2.36
N PRO A 79 -29.19 4.53 2.82
CA PRO A 79 -30.08 4.18 3.91
C PRO A 79 -30.90 2.98 3.42
N GLY A 80 -30.86 1.89 4.20
CA GLY A 80 -31.36 0.58 3.79
C GLY A 80 -32.72 0.63 3.08
N LYS A 81 -32.90 -0.27 2.08
CA LYS A 81 -34.11 -0.42 1.26
C LYS A 81 -35.39 -0.21 2.09
N GLY A 82 -36.07 0.93 1.92
CA GLY A 82 -37.36 1.15 2.60
C GLY A 82 -37.89 2.59 2.65
N PHE A 83 -37.06 3.62 2.48
CA PHE A 83 -37.53 5.00 2.57
C PHE A 83 -37.69 5.67 1.21
N SER A 84 -38.94 6.00 0.86
CA SER A 84 -39.26 7.01 -0.15
C SER A 84 -39.08 8.38 0.52
N PRO A 85 -38.13 9.24 0.09
CA PRO A 85 -37.97 10.56 0.70
C PRO A 85 -39.21 11.39 0.32
N ARG A 86 -40.13 11.59 1.28
CA ARG A 86 -41.14 12.65 1.16
C ARG A 86 -40.45 13.95 1.54
N ILE A 87 -39.92 14.65 0.54
CA ILE A 87 -39.33 15.98 0.74
C ILE A 87 -40.42 16.91 1.28
N SER A 88 -40.28 17.30 2.55
CA SER A 88 -41.06 18.36 3.17
C SER A 88 -40.79 19.66 2.41
N LYS A 89 -41.83 20.38 1.98
CA LYS A 89 -41.69 21.69 1.29
C LYS A 89 -40.90 22.74 2.08
N LYS A 90 -40.68 22.53 3.39
CA LYS A 90 -40.00 23.49 4.27
C LYS A 90 -38.49 23.28 4.38
N ASP A 91 -37.98 22.10 4.04
CA ASP A 91 -36.57 21.74 4.21
C ASP A 91 -35.88 21.55 2.85
N LYS A 92 -36.08 22.52 1.94
CA LYS A 92 -35.35 22.57 0.67
C LYS A 92 -33.89 23.00 0.93
N CYS A 93 -33.05 22.12 1.47
CA CYS A 93 -31.61 22.32 1.42
C CYS A 93 -31.08 21.76 0.09
N TYR A 94 -30.65 22.65 -0.81
CA TYR A 94 -29.84 22.27 -1.97
C TYR A 94 -28.37 22.28 -1.56
N ASP A 95 -27.72 21.13 -1.51
CA ASP A 95 -26.31 21.05 -1.12
C ASP A 95 -25.37 21.33 -2.30
N ILE A 96 -25.07 22.62 -2.48
CA ILE A 96 -24.12 23.10 -3.48
C ILE A 96 -22.76 23.22 -2.82
N ASP A 97 -21.75 22.59 -3.40
CA ASP A 97 -20.38 22.72 -2.96
C ASP A 97 -19.53 23.51 -3.95
N THR A 98 -18.62 24.32 -3.42
CA THR A 98 -17.72 25.18 -4.17
C THR A 98 -16.31 24.91 -3.68
N LEU A 99 -15.49 24.30 -4.54
CA LEU A 99 -14.08 24.17 -4.26
C LEU A 99 -13.31 25.36 -4.81
N VAL A 100 -12.91 26.21 -3.88
CA VAL A 100 -12.06 27.36 -4.14
C VAL A 100 -10.60 26.94 -4.08
N TYR A 101 -9.88 27.09 -5.19
CA TYR A 101 -8.43 26.94 -5.22
C TYR A 101 -7.76 28.04 -6.03
N LYS A 102 -7.19 29.02 -5.32
CA LYS A 102 -6.62 30.24 -5.91
C LYS A 102 -7.55 30.86 -6.95
N ASN A 103 -7.11 30.94 -8.20
CA ASN A 103 -7.85 31.52 -9.29
C ASN A 103 -8.83 30.51 -9.90
N GLN A 104 -8.83 29.24 -9.50
CA GLN A 104 -9.84 28.29 -9.96
C GLN A 104 -11.00 28.22 -8.96
N LEU A 105 -12.19 28.55 -9.43
CA LEU A 105 -13.45 28.28 -8.77
C LEU A 105 -14.03 27.00 -9.39
N SER A 106 -13.94 25.88 -8.69
CA SER A 106 -14.57 24.63 -9.11
C SER A 106 -15.92 24.53 -8.44
N ILE A 107 -16.98 24.31 -9.22
CA ILE A 107 -18.33 24.19 -8.68
C ILE A 107 -18.74 22.73 -8.80
N VAL A 108 -19.18 22.20 -7.67
CA VAL A 108 -19.79 20.89 -7.53
C VAL A 108 -21.23 21.14 -7.13
N VAL A 109 -22.14 21.01 -8.08
CA VAL A 109 -23.56 20.96 -7.71
C VAL A 109 -23.88 19.52 -7.37
N ALA A 110 -24.21 19.21 -6.13
CA ALA A 110 -25.00 18.02 -5.83
C ALA A 110 -26.45 18.50 -5.74
N LEU A 111 -27.36 17.88 -6.48
CA LEU A 111 -28.80 18.08 -6.28
C LEU A 111 -29.32 16.80 -5.64
N PRO A 112 -29.38 16.76 -4.30
CA PRO A 112 -29.88 15.58 -3.64
C PRO A 112 -31.39 15.41 -3.91
N GLY A 113 -31.82 14.19 -4.25
CA GLY A 113 -33.17 13.75 -3.88
C GLY A 113 -34.20 13.79 -5.00
N LEU A 114 -33.79 14.23 -6.19
CA LEU A 114 -34.60 14.00 -7.39
C LEU A 114 -34.42 12.53 -7.79
N ASN A 115 -35.39 11.68 -7.41
CA ASN A 115 -35.64 10.42 -8.10
C ASN A 115 -35.96 10.75 -9.56
N PHE A 116 -34.92 10.99 -10.35
CA PHE A 116 -35.03 11.44 -11.72
C PHE A 116 -35.27 10.22 -12.60
N ASP A 117 -36.53 10.02 -12.99
CA ASP A 117 -36.86 9.08 -14.04
C ASP A 117 -36.33 9.64 -15.37
N SER A 118 -35.15 9.15 -15.78
CA SER A 118 -34.55 9.52 -17.06
C SER A 118 -35.47 9.27 -18.26
N THR A 119 -36.51 8.45 -18.12
CA THR A 119 -37.49 8.20 -19.19
C THR A 119 -38.58 9.28 -19.30
N ARG A 120 -38.83 10.06 -18.23
CA ARG A 120 -39.91 11.07 -18.21
C ARG A 120 -39.50 12.45 -18.70
N HIS A 121 -38.20 12.76 -18.76
CA HIS A 121 -37.68 14.04 -19.26
C HIS A 121 -38.37 15.29 -18.65
N ASP A 122 -38.89 15.21 -17.41
CA ASP A 122 -39.60 16.32 -16.75
C ASP A 122 -38.61 17.27 -16.06
N TYR A 123 -37.79 17.94 -16.87
CA TYR A 123 -36.78 18.88 -16.39
C TYR A 123 -37.39 20.18 -15.85
N LYS A 124 -38.64 20.49 -16.25
CA LYS A 124 -39.36 21.69 -15.82
C LYS A 124 -39.62 21.69 -14.33
N GLU A 125 -40.07 20.57 -13.76
CA GLU A 125 -40.28 20.47 -12.31
C GLU A 125 -38.96 20.70 -11.55
N VAL A 126 -37.87 20.17 -12.08
CA VAL A 126 -36.52 20.31 -11.49
C VAL A 126 -36.02 21.74 -11.54
N ILE A 127 -36.04 22.38 -12.72
CA ILE A 127 -35.61 23.78 -12.90
C ILE A 127 -36.49 24.73 -12.07
N ASN A 128 -37.81 24.51 -12.06
CA ASN A 128 -38.74 25.35 -11.27
C ASN A 128 -38.57 25.14 -9.76
N ASN A 129 -38.11 23.96 -9.33
CA ASN A 129 -37.88 23.69 -7.93
C ASN A 129 -36.54 24.25 -7.44
N ILE A 130 -35.49 24.20 -8.28
CA ILE A 130 -34.15 24.73 -7.94
C ILE A 130 -34.19 26.25 -7.82
N SER A 131 -33.86 26.76 -6.63
CA SER A 131 -33.62 28.19 -6.43
C SER A 131 -32.29 28.58 -7.06
N LEU A 132 -32.30 28.91 -8.36
CA LEU A 132 -31.10 29.36 -9.08
C LEU A 132 -30.44 30.57 -8.39
N ASP A 133 -31.21 31.41 -7.71
CA ASP A 133 -30.67 32.54 -6.94
C ASP A 133 -29.86 32.09 -5.72
N GLU A 134 -30.27 31.02 -5.02
CA GLU A 134 -29.47 30.41 -3.94
C GLU A 134 -28.18 29.80 -4.49
N VAL A 135 -28.24 29.14 -5.64
CA VAL A 135 -27.04 28.60 -6.32
C VAL A 135 -26.05 29.74 -6.60
N ILE A 136 -26.53 30.82 -7.21
CA ILE A 136 -25.70 31.99 -7.51
C ILE A 136 -25.20 32.68 -6.25
N TYR A 137 -26.01 32.74 -5.19
CA TYR A 137 -25.61 33.29 -3.90
C TYR A 137 -24.45 32.50 -3.28
N GLU A 138 -24.52 31.17 -3.24
CA GLU A 138 -23.44 30.33 -2.69
C GLU A 138 -22.18 30.41 -3.56
N ILE A 139 -22.29 30.48 -4.88
CA ILE A 139 -21.14 30.70 -5.77
C ILE A 139 -20.49 32.06 -5.49
N LYS A 140 -21.28 33.14 -5.34
CA LYS A 140 -20.75 34.48 -5.02
C LYS A 140 -20.13 34.52 -3.62
N LYS A 141 -20.70 33.81 -2.66
CA LYS A 141 -20.13 33.67 -1.31
C LYS A 141 -18.78 32.95 -1.36
N ALA A 142 -18.66 31.89 -2.18
CA ALA A 142 -17.40 31.22 -2.41
C ALA A 142 -16.37 32.11 -3.13
N GLU A 143 -16.82 32.92 -4.09
CA GLU A 143 -15.98 33.91 -4.76
C GLU A 143 -15.37 34.93 -3.79
N VAL A 144 -16.04 35.32 -2.71
CA VAL A 144 -15.43 36.22 -1.70
C VAL A 144 -14.09 35.66 -1.19
N ASN A 145 -13.92 34.33 -1.18
CA ASN A 145 -12.69 33.67 -0.78
C ASN A 145 -11.59 33.68 -1.88
N ILE A 146 -11.93 34.07 -3.12
CA ILE A 146 -11.04 34.22 -4.26
C ILE A 146 -11.11 35.65 -4.80
N LYS A 147 -10.13 36.50 -4.49
CA LYS A 147 -10.13 37.89 -4.96
C LYS A 147 -10.24 38.06 -6.50
N ASN A 148 -9.79 37.10 -7.31
CA ASN A 148 -9.89 37.13 -8.79
C ASN A 148 -9.88 35.71 -9.42
N PRO A 149 -11.02 35.00 -9.53
CA PRO A 149 -11.01 33.70 -10.20
C PRO A 149 -10.71 33.86 -11.71
N VAL A 150 -9.77 33.07 -12.23
CA VAL A 150 -9.37 32.97 -13.65
C VAL A 150 -10.02 31.75 -14.33
N ILE A 151 -10.30 30.67 -13.61
CA ILE A 151 -10.87 29.44 -14.15
C ILE A 151 -12.18 29.12 -13.42
N LEU A 152 -13.26 28.93 -14.17
CA LEU A 152 -14.52 28.38 -13.65
C LEU A 152 -14.62 26.92 -14.10
N ASP A 153 -14.48 25.97 -13.18
CA ASP A 153 -14.54 24.54 -13.51
C ASP A 153 -15.89 23.93 -13.09
N LEU A 154 -16.73 23.64 -14.08
CA LEU A 154 -18.05 23.00 -13.90
C LEU A 154 -18.05 21.55 -14.41
N ASN A 155 -16.90 21.00 -14.83
CA ASN A 155 -16.84 19.66 -15.41
C ASN A 155 -17.12 18.55 -14.39
N ARG A 156 -17.06 18.88 -13.09
CA ARG A 156 -17.06 17.88 -12.02
C ARG A 156 -18.41 17.70 -11.32
N CYS A 157 -19.47 18.30 -11.87
CA CYS A 157 -20.83 18.01 -11.43
C CYS A 157 -21.28 16.65 -12.00
N ASN A 158 -21.21 15.58 -11.22
CA ASN A 158 -21.71 14.27 -11.62
C ASN A 158 -23.24 14.23 -11.48
N GLY A 159 -23.97 13.93 -12.56
CA GLY A 159 -25.43 13.67 -12.53
C GLY A 159 -26.21 14.36 -13.65
N TYR A 160 -27.23 13.68 -14.18
CA TYR A 160 -28.05 14.13 -15.32
C TYR A 160 -28.59 15.55 -15.17
N VAL A 161 -29.05 15.91 -13.97
CA VAL A 161 -29.65 17.23 -13.68
C VAL A 161 -28.62 18.35 -13.68
N ASN A 162 -27.42 18.08 -13.18
CA ASN A 162 -26.40 19.11 -12.99
C ASN A 162 -25.96 19.74 -14.31
N HIS A 163 -25.90 18.95 -15.37
CA HIS A 163 -25.48 19.40 -16.69
C HIS A 163 -26.48 20.39 -17.33
N ILE A 164 -27.76 20.34 -16.96
CA ILE A 164 -28.84 21.18 -17.50
C ILE A 164 -28.80 22.59 -16.93
N ILE A 165 -28.45 22.72 -15.66
CA ILE A 165 -28.46 24.00 -14.96
C ILE A 165 -27.20 24.84 -15.22
N LEU A 166 -26.12 24.26 -15.76
CA LEU A 166 -24.86 24.97 -15.96
C LEU A 166 -24.98 26.21 -16.86
N PRO A 167 -25.69 26.19 -18.01
CA PRO A 167 -25.88 27.39 -18.82
C PRO A 167 -26.59 28.52 -18.05
N TYR A 168 -27.57 28.19 -17.21
CA TYR A 168 -28.26 29.17 -16.35
C TYR A 168 -27.33 29.75 -15.28
N ILE A 169 -26.52 28.89 -14.65
CA ILE A 169 -25.50 29.33 -13.68
C ILE A 169 -24.53 30.29 -14.36
N ILE A 170 -24.00 29.94 -15.52
CA ILE A 170 -23.07 30.79 -16.27
C ILE A 170 -23.72 32.14 -16.60
N SER A 171 -24.95 32.13 -17.11
CA SER A 171 -25.66 33.35 -17.51
C SER A 171 -25.97 34.32 -16.37
N ARG A 172 -26.13 33.81 -15.14
CA ARG A 172 -26.50 34.62 -13.96
C ARG A 172 -25.31 34.97 -13.06
N TYR A 173 -24.28 34.13 -13.01
CA TYR A 173 -23.13 34.33 -12.13
C TYR A 173 -22.30 35.56 -12.55
N GLY A 174 -21.72 35.50 -13.75
CA GLY A 174 -21.01 36.62 -14.38
C GLY A 174 -19.83 37.18 -13.59
N ASN A 175 -18.60 36.76 -13.91
CA ASN A 175 -17.39 37.29 -13.28
C ASN A 175 -16.37 37.84 -14.29
N SER A 176 -15.98 39.11 -14.14
CA SER A 176 -15.11 39.80 -15.09
C SER A 176 -13.66 39.28 -15.18
N THR A 177 -13.22 38.53 -14.17
CA THR A 177 -11.83 38.05 -14.04
C THR A 177 -11.58 36.68 -14.65
N ILE A 178 -12.65 35.89 -14.81
CA ILE A 178 -12.61 34.56 -15.42
C ILE A 178 -12.15 34.66 -16.87
N GLN A 179 -11.21 33.79 -17.22
CA GLN A 179 -10.60 33.66 -18.54
C GLN A 179 -10.95 32.33 -19.22
N VAL A 180 -11.17 31.28 -18.42
CA VAL A 180 -11.46 29.92 -18.88
C VAL A 180 -12.71 29.40 -18.18
N ILE A 181 -13.66 28.87 -18.94
CA ILE A 181 -14.79 28.12 -18.40
C ILE A 181 -14.67 26.67 -18.85
N LYS A 182 -14.78 25.70 -17.93
CA LYS A 182 -14.77 24.26 -18.22
C LYS A 182 -16.16 23.67 -18.01
N MET A 183 -16.64 22.91 -18.97
CA MET A 183 -17.95 22.25 -18.95
C MET A 183 -17.85 20.82 -19.46
N ASN A 184 -18.81 19.99 -19.09
CA ASN A 184 -18.96 18.66 -19.66
C ASN A 184 -19.72 18.75 -21.00
N LEU A 185 -19.40 17.88 -21.96
CA LEU A 185 -20.06 17.81 -23.26
C LEU A 185 -21.57 17.50 -23.13
N PHE A 186 -21.97 16.75 -22.11
CA PHE A 186 -23.37 16.36 -21.90
C PHE A 186 -24.33 17.55 -21.73
N CYS A 187 -23.84 18.69 -21.27
CA CYS A 187 -24.61 19.94 -21.15
C CYS A 187 -25.26 20.40 -22.46
N PHE A 188 -24.75 19.94 -23.59
CA PHE A 188 -25.15 20.40 -24.92
C PHE A 188 -26.09 19.42 -25.64
N PHE A 189 -26.35 18.24 -25.07
CA PHE A 189 -27.14 17.18 -25.71
C PHE A 189 -28.59 17.07 -25.22
N GLN A 190 -28.97 17.81 -24.18
CA GLN A 190 -30.33 17.81 -23.66
C GLN A 190 -31.09 19.04 -24.15
N LYS A 191 -32.32 18.84 -24.63
CA LYS A 191 -33.27 19.93 -24.86
C LYS A 191 -33.69 20.47 -23.49
N ILE A 192 -33.45 21.75 -23.26
CA ILE A 192 -33.77 22.41 -21.99
C ILE A 192 -35.13 23.10 -22.17
N ASP A 193 -36.09 22.82 -21.30
CA ASP A 193 -37.30 23.64 -21.21
C ASP A 193 -36.90 25.07 -20.82
N GLN A 194 -37.36 26.09 -21.59
CA GLN A 194 -36.94 27.51 -21.53
C GLN A 194 -35.61 27.86 -22.24
N GLU A 195 -35.10 27.00 -23.13
CA GLU A 195 -33.95 27.32 -23.99
C GLU A 195 -34.10 28.66 -24.75
N GLU A 196 -35.31 29.06 -25.13
CA GLU A 196 -35.59 30.37 -25.75
C GLU A 196 -35.14 31.54 -24.87
N ILE A 197 -35.36 31.49 -23.56
CA ILE A 197 -34.99 32.56 -22.62
C ILE A 197 -33.47 32.73 -22.57
N LEU A 198 -32.72 31.63 -22.57
CA LEU A 198 -31.27 31.69 -22.60
C LEU A 198 -30.74 32.22 -23.95
N LYS A 199 -31.44 31.96 -25.06
CA LYS A 199 -31.08 32.49 -26.38
C LYS A 199 -31.26 34.01 -26.49
N GLU A 200 -32.12 34.62 -25.68
CA GLU A 200 -32.29 36.07 -25.63
C GLU A 200 -31.09 36.80 -24.99
N VAL A 201 -30.21 36.09 -24.27
CA VAL A 201 -29.16 36.71 -23.45
C VAL A 201 -27.79 36.11 -23.68
N ASP A 202 -26.79 36.94 -24.02
CA ASP A 202 -25.41 36.46 -24.08
C ASP A 202 -25.00 35.89 -22.71
N ILE A 203 -24.92 34.55 -22.61
CA ILE A 203 -24.62 33.88 -21.35
C ILE A 203 -23.26 34.27 -20.80
N PHE A 204 -22.35 34.75 -21.67
CA PHE A 204 -21.03 35.19 -21.29
C PHE A 204 -20.94 36.71 -21.07
N ARG A 205 -22.04 37.48 -21.10
CA ARG A 205 -22.04 38.94 -20.93
C ARG A 205 -21.30 39.44 -19.68
N GLY A 206 -21.36 38.67 -18.58
CA GLY A 206 -20.70 39.00 -17.32
C GLY A 206 -19.19 38.76 -17.28
N TYR A 207 -18.61 38.09 -18.30
CA TYR A 207 -17.22 37.64 -18.29
C TYR A 207 -16.37 38.45 -19.28
N LYS A 208 -15.73 39.51 -18.79
CA LYS A 208 -14.94 40.46 -19.60
C LYS A 208 -13.62 39.88 -20.11
N LYS A 209 -12.91 39.08 -19.29
CA LYS A 209 -11.62 38.47 -19.65
C LYS A 209 -11.73 37.06 -20.24
N LEU A 210 -12.94 36.52 -20.37
CA LEU A 210 -13.19 35.20 -20.94
C LEU A 210 -12.65 35.15 -22.35
N HIS A 211 -11.84 34.14 -22.64
CA HIS A 211 -11.35 33.88 -23.98
C HIS A 211 -11.34 32.38 -24.31
N GLU A 212 -11.46 31.48 -23.34
CA GLU A 212 -11.44 30.03 -23.60
C GLU A 212 -12.64 29.30 -22.99
N LEU A 213 -13.32 28.49 -23.81
CA LEU A 213 -14.29 27.50 -23.37
C LEU A 213 -13.70 26.10 -23.55
N CYS A 214 -13.59 25.33 -22.48
CA CYS A 214 -13.09 23.96 -22.50
C CYS A 214 -14.25 22.97 -22.29
N ILE A 215 -14.38 22.02 -23.20
CA ILE A 215 -15.40 20.97 -23.18
C ILE A 215 -14.74 19.62 -22.95
N TYR A 216 -15.13 18.94 -21.88
CA TYR A 216 -14.60 17.63 -21.50
C TYR A 216 -15.61 16.52 -21.79
N GLU A 217 -15.12 15.38 -22.26
CA GLU A 217 -15.89 14.13 -22.40
C GLU A 217 -15.21 13.02 -21.58
N ASN A 218 -15.86 12.55 -20.52
CA ASN A 218 -15.31 11.57 -19.57
C ASN A 218 -16.11 10.27 -19.44
N ALA A 219 -17.39 10.25 -19.86
CA ALA A 219 -18.32 9.19 -19.52
C ALA A 219 -18.83 8.42 -20.75
N SER A 220 -19.31 7.21 -20.53
CA SER A 220 -20.01 6.41 -21.52
C SER A 220 -21.40 7.01 -21.79
N LEU A 221 -21.47 8.20 -22.39
CA LEU A 221 -22.75 8.74 -22.82
C LEU A 221 -23.48 7.70 -23.69
N PRO A 222 -24.79 7.49 -23.51
CA PRO A 222 -25.55 6.58 -24.37
C PRO A 222 -25.34 7.00 -25.82
N ILE A 223 -25.05 6.02 -26.68
CA ILE A 223 -24.53 6.14 -28.06
C ILE A 223 -25.56 6.74 -29.05
N LYS A 224 -26.46 7.62 -28.59
CA LYS A 224 -27.34 8.34 -29.52
C LYS A 224 -26.47 9.21 -30.43
N ASN A 225 -26.84 9.23 -31.72
CA ASN A 225 -26.29 10.17 -32.70
C ASN A 225 -26.76 11.57 -32.32
N TYR A 226 -26.05 12.22 -31.41
CA TYR A 226 -26.34 13.61 -31.08
C TYR A 226 -25.82 14.50 -32.21
N THR A 227 -26.74 14.99 -33.02
CA THR A 227 -26.54 16.12 -33.94
C THR A 227 -27.13 17.36 -33.30
N PHE A 228 -26.58 18.53 -33.64
CA PHE A 228 -27.20 19.81 -33.33
C PHE A 228 -27.55 20.53 -34.64
N ASP A 229 -28.57 21.38 -34.59
CA ASP A 229 -28.98 22.28 -35.65
C ASP A 229 -28.56 23.72 -35.34
N ASP A 230 -28.80 24.64 -36.28
CA ASP A 230 -28.47 26.07 -36.12
C ASP A 230 -29.21 26.73 -34.94
N ASP A 231 -30.31 26.11 -34.51
CA ASP A 231 -31.15 26.53 -33.39
C ASP A 231 -30.72 25.91 -32.07
N SER A 232 -29.72 25.04 -32.02
CA SER A 232 -29.35 24.36 -30.78
C SER A 232 -28.62 25.29 -29.81
N MET A 233 -28.85 25.10 -28.51
CA MET A 233 -28.17 25.82 -27.42
C MET A 233 -26.64 25.81 -27.59
N PHE A 234 -26.08 24.72 -28.09
CA PHE A 234 -24.65 24.63 -28.35
C PHE A 234 -24.16 25.69 -29.36
N ILE A 235 -24.87 25.87 -30.47
CA ILE A 235 -24.55 26.90 -31.48
C ILE A 235 -24.68 28.30 -30.88
N TYR A 236 -25.72 28.52 -30.06
CA TYR A 236 -25.90 29.77 -29.36
C TYR A 236 -24.72 30.10 -28.44
N ILE A 237 -24.23 29.11 -27.69
CA ILE A 237 -23.07 29.27 -26.79
C ILE A 237 -21.80 29.57 -27.58
N LEU A 238 -21.58 28.91 -28.73
CA LEU A 238 -20.46 29.24 -29.62
C LEU A 238 -20.58 30.67 -30.18
N LYS A 239 -21.79 31.12 -30.57
CA LYS A 239 -22.04 32.53 -30.96
C LYS A 239 -21.78 33.52 -29.83
N CYS A 240 -22.01 33.15 -28.57
CA CYS A 240 -21.62 33.98 -27.42
C CYS A 240 -20.10 34.02 -27.24
N LEU A 241 -19.43 32.87 -27.40
CA LEU A 241 -17.97 32.78 -27.29
C LEU A 241 -17.27 33.56 -28.40
N SER A 242 -17.78 33.58 -29.62
CA SER A 242 -17.18 34.30 -30.76
C SER A 242 -17.11 35.81 -30.56
N LYS A 243 -17.99 36.38 -29.73
CA LYS A 243 -17.97 37.80 -29.33
C LYS A 243 -16.77 38.13 -28.43
N LYS A 244 -16.08 37.13 -27.89
CA LYS A 244 -14.91 37.31 -27.02
C LYS A 244 -13.62 37.48 -27.83
N LYS A 245 -12.76 38.37 -27.35
CA LYS A 245 -11.44 38.60 -27.97
C LYS A 245 -10.58 37.36 -27.82
N ASN A 246 -9.93 36.93 -28.91
CA ASN A 246 -9.09 35.72 -28.93
C ASN A 246 -9.83 34.46 -28.47
N SER A 247 -11.09 34.31 -28.86
CA SER A 247 -11.93 33.16 -28.53
C SER A 247 -11.29 31.83 -28.92
N ILE A 248 -11.23 30.90 -27.97
CA ILE A 248 -10.69 29.55 -28.10
C ILE A 248 -11.75 28.55 -27.63
N LEU A 249 -12.04 27.58 -28.47
CA LEU A 249 -12.76 26.37 -28.11
C LEU A 249 -11.73 25.24 -27.89
N ARG A 250 -11.65 24.74 -26.66
CA ARG A 250 -10.86 23.55 -26.33
C ARG A 250 -11.78 22.35 -26.18
N ILE A 251 -11.48 21.24 -26.86
CA ILE A 251 -12.19 19.97 -26.65
C ILE A 251 -11.18 18.94 -26.12
N GLU A 252 -11.54 18.25 -25.03
CA GLU A 252 -10.72 17.23 -24.38
C GLU A 252 -11.51 15.91 -24.28
N ILE A 253 -11.13 14.90 -25.07
CA ILE A 253 -11.73 13.56 -25.01
C ILE A 253 -10.82 12.66 -24.17
N GLN A 254 -11.31 12.24 -23.00
CA GLN A 254 -10.57 11.36 -22.11
C GLN A 254 -10.60 9.90 -22.58
N LYS A 255 -9.84 9.04 -21.90
CA LYS A 255 -9.69 7.60 -22.21
C LYS A 255 -11.02 6.90 -22.50
N ASN A 256 -12.01 7.07 -21.62
CA ASN A 256 -13.34 6.45 -21.72
C ASN A 256 -14.38 7.30 -22.47
N GLY A 257 -14.00 8.46 -23.00
CA GLY A 257 -14.93 9.39 -23.63
C GLY A 257 -15.48 8.86 -24.97
N ASN A 258 -16.81 8.97 -25.12
CA ASN A 258 -17.51 8.62 -26.36
C ASN A 258 -17.81 9.87 -27.19
N ILE A 259 -17.41 9.87 -28.46
CA ILE A 259 -17.66 10.98 -29.37
C ILE A 259 -17.69 10.49 -30.82
N LYS A 260 -18.55 11.10 -31.63
CA LYS A 260 -18.70 10.81 -33.06
C LYS A 260 -17.97 11.84 -33.91
N LEU A 261 -17.38 11.38 -35.02
CA LEU A 261 -16.77 12.27 -36.02
C LEU A 261 -17.76 13.31 -36.57
N SER A 262 -19.03 12.93 -36.76
CA SER A 262 -20.07 13.84 -37.28
C SER A 262 -20.28 15.06 -36.39
N PHE A 263 -20.41 14.85 -35.07
CA PHE A 263 -20.57 15.91 -34.08
C PHE A 263 -19.34 16.85 -34.07
N LEU A 264 -18.12 16.29 -34.03
CA LEU A 264 -16.90 17.09 -34.08
C LEU A 264 -16.77 17.89 -35.38
N SER A 265 -17.12 17.28 -36.52
CA SER A 265 -17.06 17.93 -37.82
C SER A 265 -17.99 19.15 -37.89
N GLN A 266 -19.23 19.00 -37.41
CA GLN A 266 -20.18 20.11 -37.29
C GLN A 266 -19.64 21.18 -36.33
N THR A 267 -19.08 20.76 -35.19
CA THR A 267 -18.59 21.66 -34.14
C THR A 267 -17.43 22.52 -34.64
N PHE A 268 -16.45 21.89 -35.28
CA PHE A 268 -15.27 22.58 -35.78
C PHE A 268 -15.61 23.46 -36.98
N LYS A 269 -16.48 23.00 -37.88
CA LYS A 269 -17.00 23.84 -38.98
C LYS A 269 -17.68 25.09 -38.43
N CYS A 270 -18.53 24.95 -37.41
CA CYS A 270 -19.19 26.09 -36.78
C CYS A 270 -18.19 27.04 -36.11
N ALA A 271 -17.26 26.51 -35.30
CA ALA A 271 -16.25 27.32 -34.64
C ALA A 271 -15.38 28.10 -35.63
N VAL A 272 -14.99 27.49 -36.76
CA VAL A 272 -14.26 28.15 -37.84
C VAL A 272 -15.08 29.26 -38.48
N ASN A 273 -16.36 29.02 -38.81
CA ASN A 273 -17.25 30.04 -39.36
C ASN A 273 -17.44 31.23 -38.40
N LEU A 274 -17.37 30.96 -37.09
CA LEU A 274 -17.46 31.97 -36.04
C LEU A 274 -16.10 32.60 -35.67
N ASN A 275 -15.03 32.29 -36.41
CA ASN A 275 -13.66 32.77 -36.19
C ASN A 275 -13.11 32.45 -34.77
N ILE A 276 -13.53 31.31 -34.22
CA ILE A 276 -13.06 30.78 -32.93
C ILE A 276 -11.87 29.85 -33.20
N LYS A 277 -10.77 30.06 -32.46
CA LYS A 277 -9.60 29.17 -32.53
C LYS A 277 -9.91 27.84 -31.86
N ILE A 278 -9.41 26.73 -32.41
CA ILE A 278 -9.70 25.39 -31.89
C ILE A 278 -8.42 24.79 -31.31
N ARG A 279 -8.54 24.19 -30.12
CA ARG A 279 -7.52 23.32 -29.51
C ARG A 279 -8.15 21.97 -29.23
N PHE A 280 -7.57 20.90 -29.73
CA PHE A 280 -8.13 19.57 -29.56
C PHE A 280 -7.15 18.62 -28.87
N LEU A 281 -7.63 17.95 -27.82
CA LEU A 281 -6.96 16.90 -27.07
C LEU A 281 -7.77 15.61 -27.16
N ILE A 282 -7.12 14.51 -27.49
CA ILE A 282 -7.76 13.20 -27.65
C ILE A 282 -6.91 12.08 -27.04
N SER A 283 -7.53 11.26 -26.18
CA SER A 283 -6.95 10.02 -25.69
C SER A 283 -7.49 8.82 -26.49
N ILE A 284 -6.62 7.90 -26.93
CA ILE A 284 -6.94 6.75 -27.79
C ILE A 284 -6.42 5.46 -27.14
N GLY A 285 -7.22 4.39 -27.18
CA GLY A 285 -6.89 3.10 -26.54
C GLY A 285 -7.43 2.96 -25.10
N SER A 286 -7.67 1.72 -24.65
CA SER A 286 -8.16 1.43 -23.29
C SER A 286 -7.83 0.01 -22.80
N LYS A 287 -7.38 -0.13 -21.54
CA LYS A 287 -7.07 -1.41 -20.85
C LYS A 287 -8.23 -2.39 -20.79
N LYS A 288 -9.45 -1.90 -20.55
CA LYS A 288 -10.63 -2.76 -20.47
C LYS A 288 -11.23 -2.89 -21.87
N ARG A 289 -11.10 -4.06 -22.52
CA ARG A 289 -11.78 -4.39 -23.78
C ARG A 289 -13.30 -4.20 -23.62
N GLY A 290 -13.75 -2.99 -23.98
CA GLY A 290 -15.14 -2.55 -24.11
C GLY A 290 -15.19 -1.65 -25.34
N LEU A 291 -15.23 -2.27 -26.51
CA LEU A 291 -14.94 -1.79 -27.87
C LEU A 291 -15.84 -0.65 -28.44
N LEU A 292 -16.29 0.32 -27.64
CA LEU A 292 -17.33 1.24 -28.13
C LEU A 292 -16.86 2.47 -28.91
N ASN A 293 -15.56 2.84 -28.91
CA ASN A 293 -15.17 4.07 -29.61
C ASN A 293 -13.80 4.11 -30.31
N TRP A 294 -13.03 3.01 -30.36
CA TRP A 294 -11.73 2.98 -31.07
C TRP A 294 -11.88 3.37 -32.55
N CYS A 295 -12.81 2.73 -33.27
CA CYS A 295 -13.04 2.98 -34.69
C CYS A 295 -13.39 4.44 -34.99
N GLU A 296 -14.17 5.12 -34.14
CA GLU A 296 -14.49 6.53 -34.34
C GLU A 296 -13.31 7.45 -34.06
N LYS A 297 -12.51 7.18 -33.02
CA LYS A 297 -11.29 7.94 -32.74
C LYS A 297 -10.27 7.83 -33.89
N ILE A 298 -10.13 6.65 -34.50
CA ILE A 298 -9.30 6.47 -35.71
C ILE A 298 -9.88 7.23 -36.92
N LYS A 299 -11.21 7.23 -37.13
CA LYS A 299 -11.83 8.07 -38.18
C LYS A 299 -11.54 9.55 -37.98
N ILE A 300 -11.52 10.02 -36.72
CA ILE A 300 -11.18 11.42 -36.40
C ILE A 300 -9.73 11.72 -36.79
N LEU A 301 -8.78 10.84 -36.44
CA LEU A 301 -7.38 11.01 -36.85
C LEU A 301 -7.18 11.00 -38.37
N LYS A 302 -7.96 10.20 -39.12
CA LYS A 302 -7.91 10.14 -40.59
C LYS A 302 -8.67 11.28 -41.29
N SER A 303 -9.38 12.12 -40.54
CA SER A 303 -10.18 13.21 -41.10
C SER A 303 -9.40 14.53 -41.16
N ASP A 304 -9.98 15.53 -41.84
CA ASP A 304 -9.47 16.92 -41.83
C ASP A 304 -9.45 17.57 -40.44
N LEU A 305 -10.08 16.96 -39.43
CA LEU A 305 -10.07 17.47 -38.05
C LEU A 305 -8.73 17.22 -37.34
N SER A 306 -7.90 16.31 -37.87
CA SER A 306 -6.56 16.01 -37.40
C SER A 306 -5.68 17.26 -37.24
N LYS A 307 -5.84 18.24 -38.14
CA LYS A 307 -5.13 19.53 -38.08
C LYS A 307 -5.43 20.36 -36.83
N TYR A 308 -6.49 20.10 -36.09
CA TYR A 308 -6.80 20.82 -34.86
C TYR A 308 -6.24 20.12 -33.60
N ILE A 309 -5.72 18.90 -33.74
CA ILE A 309 -5.14 18.13 -32.64
C ILE A 309 -3.83 18.80 -32.21
N THR A 310 -3.79 19.17 -30.94
CA THR A 310 -2.64 19.79 -30.27
C THR A 310 -2.03 18.86 -29.24
N HIS A 311 -2.81 17.92 -28.71
CA HIS A 311 -2.40 16.99 -27.66
C HIS A 311 -2.99 15.60 -27.95
N ILE A 312 -2.17 14.56 -27.86
CA ILE A 312 -2.62 13.18 -28.01
C ILE A 312 -2.07 12.31 -26.89
N GLU A 313 -2.92 11.47 -26.33
CA GLU A 313 -2.53 10.40 -25.41
C GLU A 313 -2.93 9.07 -26.04
N CYS A 314 -2.01 8.12 -26.14
CA CYS A 314 -2.29 6.81 -26.71
C CYS A 314 -1.94 5.70 -25.72
N PHE A 315 -2.81 4.70 -25.63
CA PHE A 315 -2.58 3.43 -24.97
C PHE A 315 -2.44 2.39 -26.08
N ILE A 316 -1.28 1.76 -26.16
CA ILE A 316 -0.88 0.83 -27.22
C ILE A 316 -0.72 -0.53 -26.55
N GLN A 317 -1.59 -1.47 -26.90
CA GLN A 317 -1.64 -2.80 -26.28
C GLN A 317 -1.01 -3.88 -27.13
N ASP A 318 -1.03 -3.68 -28.44
CA ASP A 318 -0.53 -4.64 -29.40
C ASP A 318 0.11 -3.97 -30.61
N GLU A 319 0.80 -4.79 -31.39
CA GLU A 319 1.53 -4.41 -32.61
C GLU A 319 0.62 -3.73 -33.65
N THR A 320 -0.64 -4.15 -33.75
CA THR A 320 -1.59 -3.60 -34.73
C THR A 320 -1.95 -2.17 -34.34
N GLU A 321 -2.22 -1.91 -33.07
CA GLU A 321 -2.48 -0.56 -32.57
C GLU A 321 -1.27 0.36 -32.76
N PHE A 322 -0.05 -0.15 -32.52
CA PHE A 322 1.18 0.61 -32.69
C PHE A 322 1.37 1.10 -34.13
N LEU A 323 1.27 0.18 -35.10
CA LEU A 323 1.44 0.49 -36.53
C LEU A 323 0.43 1.54 -37.00
N HIS A 324 -0.86 1.30 -36.72
CA HIS A 324 -1.91 2.25 -37.09
C HIS A 324 -1.70 3.62 -36.46
N PHE A 325 -1.22 3.67 -35.22
CA PHE A 325 -1.02 4.94 -34.53
C PHE A 325 0.14 5.73 -35.13
N ILE A 326 1.30 5.09 -35.32
CA ILE A 326 2.50 5.74 -35.87
C ILE A 326 2.24 6.29 -37.27
N GLU A 327 1.53 5.57 -38.14
CA GLU A 327 1.15 6.04 -39.48
C GLU A 327 0.29 7.33 -39.46
N LEU A 328 -0.49 7.55 -38.40
CA LEU A 328 -1.40 8.69 -38.30
C LEU A 328 -0.75 9.95 -37.72
N LEU A 329 0.36 9.80 -36.99
CA LEU A 329 1.03 10.92 -36.32
C LEU A 329 1.61 11.99 -37.25
N PRO A 330 2.23 11.68 -38.41
CA PRO A 330 2.79 12.71 -39.30
C PRO A 330 1.77 13.74 -39.79
N ALA A 331 0.49 13.36 -39.88
CA ALA A 331 -0.60 14.26 -40.28
C ALA A 331 -0.94 15.33 -39.22
N LEU A 332 -0.48 15.16 -37.97
CA LEU A 332 -0.81 16.03 -36.85
C LEU A 332 0.10 17.26 -36.77
N ILE A 333 0.14 18.08 -37.82
CA ILE A 333 1.06 19.23 -37.98
C ILE A 333 1.00 20.29 -36.84
N ASN A 334 -0.07 20.31 -36.04
CA ASN A 334 -0.27 21.23 -34.93
C ASN A 334 -0.06 20.59 -33.55
N LEU A 335 0.44 19.35 -33.50
CA LEU A 335 0.70 18.61 -32.27
C LEU A 335 1.82 19.31 -31.46
N THR A 336 1.52 19.64 -30.20
CA THR A 336 2.46 20.24 -29.24
C THR A 336 2.91 19.27 -28.16
N ARG A 337 2.07 18.27 -27.85
CA ARG A 337 2.32 17.26 -26.81
C ARG A 337 1.86 15.87 -27.25
N ILE A 338 2.67 14.86 -26.97
CA ILE A 338 2.31 13.45 -27.10
C ILE A 338 2.59 12.70 -25.79
N LYS A 339 1.66 11.82 -25.40
CA LYS A 339 1.85 10.84 -24.32
C LYS A 339 1.61 9.44 -24.86
N ILE A 340 2.58 8.55 -24.69
CA ILE A 340 2.50 7.15 -25.12
C ILE A 340 2.54 6.26 -23.89
N VAL A 341 1.54 5.41 -23.75
CA VAL A 341 1.48 4.31 -22.79
C VAL A 341 1.56 3.02 -23.61
N PHE A 342 2.63 2.26 -23.45
CA PHE A 342 2.96 1.09 -24.26
C PHE A 342 2.93 -0.17 -23.39
N ASP A 343 2.12 -1.15 -23.72
CA ASP A 343 2.23 -2.48 -23.11
C ASP A 343 3.46 -3.18 -23.72
N ALA A 344 4.31 -3.81 -22.89
CA ALA A 344 5.57 -4.38 -23.37
C ALA A 344 5.37 -5.61 -24.28
N PHE A 345 5.41 -5.42 -25.60
CA PHE A 345 5.44 -6.48 -26.61
C PHE A 345 6.60 -6.28 -27.60
N ASP A 346 7.11 -7.37 -28.19
CA ASP A 346 8.20 -7.25 -29.17
C ASP A 346 7.70 -6.65 -30.49
N ILE A 347 8.36 -5.57 -30.92
CA ILE A 347 8.10 -4.94 -32.22
C ILE A 347 8.90 -5.62 -33.36
N GLN A 348 9.93 -6.43 -33.06
CA GLN A 348 10.81 -7.06 -34.06
C GLN A 348 10.27 -8.32 -34.72
N ASP A 349 9.60 -9.20 -33.97
CA ASP A 349 8.96 -10.38 -34.56
C ASP A 349 8.05 -10.02 -35.76
N HIS A 350 7.51 -8.81 -35.80
CA HIS A 350 6.79 -8.28 -36.96
C HIS A 350 7.65 -7.50 -37.98
N LEU A 351 8.72 -6.82 -37.55
CA LEU A 351 9.70 -6.18 -38.46
C LEU A 351 10.33 -7.18 -39.44
N ILE A 352 10.48 -8.45 -39.01
CA ILE A 352 11.04 -9.53 -39.85
C ILE A 352 9.95 -10.21 -40.69
N ASN A 353 8.73 -10.38 -40.17
CA ASN A 353 7.70 -11.23 -40.78
C ASN A 353 6.78 -10.56 -41.82
N LYS A 354 6.71 -9.22 -41.89
CA LYS A 354 6.00 -8.52 -42.98
C LYS A 354 6.95 -7.77 -43.91
N ASN A 355 7.34 -8.44 -44.99
CA ASN A 355 8.01 -7.88 -46.18
C ASN A 355 7.16 -6.85 -46.97
N SER A 356 6.34 -6.01 -46.34
CA SER A 356 5.41 -5.12 -47.08
C SER A 356 5.11 -3.75 -46.47
N ILE A 357 5.75 -3.34 -45.38
CA ILE A 357 5.76 -1.93 -44.97
C ILE A 357 7.21 -1.56 -44.74
N GLU A 358 7.76 -0.65 -45.54
CA GLU A 358 9.08 -0.09 -45.31
C GLU A 358 9.03 0.79 -44.04
N TRP A 359 9.24 0.18 -42.87
CA TRP A 359 9.25 0.84 -41.55
C TRP A 359 10.20 2.07 -41.45
N ASN A 360 11.09 2.26 -42.42
CA ASN A 360 12.00 3.40 -42.50
C ASN A 360 11.33 4.72 -42.96
N GLU A 361 10.07 4.72 -43.39
CA GLU A 361 9.45 5.91 -43.99
C GLU A 361 8.74 6.86 -43.00
N VAL A 362 8.27 6.36 -41.84
CA VAL A 362 7.48 7.21 -40.93
C VAL A 362 8.38 8.08 -40.06
N SER A 363 8.50 9.35 -40.43
CA SER A 363 9.24 10.36 -39.71
C SER A 363 8.31 11.38 -39.05
N LEU A 364 8.54 11.67 -37.76
CA LEU A 364 7.86 12.76 -37.05
C LEU A 364 8.71 14.03 -37.00
N LYS A 365 9.82 14.08 -37.75
CA LYS A 365 10.76 15.22 -37.77
C LYS A 365 10.10 16.53 -38.22
N GLU A 366 9.09 16.44 -39.07
CA GLU A 366 8.32 17.59 -39.57
C GLU A 366 7.36 18.19 -38.54
N LEU A 367 7.11 17.50 -37.40
CA LEU A 367 6.27 17.99 -36.32
C LEU A 367 7.00 19.04 -35.46
N THR A 368 7.40 20.16 -36.08
CA THR A 368 8.21 21.24 -35.47
C THR A 368 7.58 21.92 -34.25
N LYS A 369 6.26 21.78 -34.06
CA LYS A 369 5.52 22.31 -32.90
C LYS A 369 5.53 21.36 -31.70
N LEU A 370 5.91 20.10 -31.88
CA LEU A 370 5.96 19.10 -30.83
C LEU A 370 7.13 19.43 -29.91
N THR A 371 6.84 19.78 -28.65
CA THR A 371 7.87 20.20 -27.67
C THR A 371 7.90 19.31 -26.44
N LYS A 372 6.83 18.55 -26.17
CA LYS A 372 6.71 17.66 -25.01
C LYS A 372 6.35 16.24 -25.40
N VAL A 373 7.15 15.28 -24.92
CA VAL A 373 6.93 13.84 -25.07
C VAL A 373 6.90 13.20 -23.69
N SER A 374 5.89 12.38 -23.42
CA SER A 374 5.81 11.53 -22.24
C SER A 374 5.69 10.07 -22.69
N ILE A 375 6.54 9.18 -22.20
CA ILE A 375 6.54 7.74 -22.52
C ILE A 375 6.43 6.98 -21.20
N ARG A 376 5.46 6.08 -21.13
CA ARG A 376 5.28 5.13 -20.05
C ARG A 376 5.20 3.74 -20.66
N ILE A 377 5.92 2.78 -20.09
CA ILE A 377 5.77 1.38 -20.46
C ILE A 377 5.01 0.66 -19.33
N ASP A 378 3.96 -0.05 -19.65
CA ASP A 378 3.23 -0.90 -18.71
C ASP A 378 3.71 -2.36 -18.89
N HIS A 379 4.12 -2.99 -17.80
CA HIS A 379 4.66 -4.37 -17.79
C HIS A 379 3.63 -5.39 -17.24
N GLU A 380 2.33 -5.09 -17.24
CA GLU A 380 1.30 -6.05 -16.75
C GLU A 380 1.27 -7.36 -17.56
N CYS A 381 1.93 -7.42 -18.73
CA CYS A 381 2.21 -8.67 -19.46
C CYS A 381 3.04 -9.69 -18.67
N LEU A 382 3.54 -9.37 -17.46
CA LEU A 382 4.12 -10.32 -16.51
C LEU A 382 3.15 -11.44 -16.06
N GLU A 383 1.87 -11.39 -16.44
CA GLU A 383 0.95 -12.54 -16.34
C GLU A 383 1.16 -13.61 -17.45
N TYR A 384 1.99 -13.35 -18.46
CA TYR A 384 2.34 -14.31 -19.52
C TYR A 384 3.80 -14.77 -19.36
N PRO A 385 4.04 -16.05 -19.04
CA PRO A 385 5.37 -16.60 -18.69
C PRO A 385 6.36 -16.75 -19.86
N ASP A 386 6.19 -16.00 -20.96
CA ASP A 386 6.88 -16.26 -22.23
C ASP A 386 8.14 -15.40 -22.48
N TYR A 387 8.44 -14.38 -21.65
CA TYR A 387 9.60 -13.48 -21.86
C TYR A 387 10.55 -13.43 -20.65
N THR A 388 11.86 -13.51 -20.93
CA THR A 388 12.99 -13.33 -19.99
C THR A 388 13.31 -11.86 -19.70
N TYR A 389 14.19 -11.57 -18.72
CA TYR A 389 14.46 -10.18 -18.28
C TYR A 389 15.10 -9.42 -19.39
N SER A 390 16.08 -10.10 -19.98
CA SER A 390 16.87 -9.58 -21.05
C SER A 390 15.98 -9.27 -22.24
N GLU A 391 15.01 -10.14 -22.57
CA GLU A 391 14.03 -9.90 -23.62
C GLU A 391 13.17 -8.67 -23.34
N ILE A 392 12.61 -8.52 -22.14
CA ILE A 392 11.81 -7.32 -21.80
C ILE A 392 12.66 -6.04 -21.85
N CYS A 393 13.89 -6.09 -21.31
CA CYS A 393 14.84 -4.97 -21.40
C CYS A 393 15.17 -4.61 -22.85
N ASN A 394 15.32 -5.61 -23.72
CA ASN A 394 15.57 -5.41 -25.14
C ASN A 394 14.35 -4.77 -25.82
N ILE A 395 13.14 -5.24 -25.54
CA ILE A 395 11.88 -4.66 -26.04
C ILE A 395 11.80 -3.17 -25.71
N HIS A 396 12.07 -2.78 -24.45
CA HIS A 396 12.04 -1.37 -24.04
C HIS A 396 13.09 -0.52 -24.74
N ASN A 397 14.33 -0.99 -24.76
CA ASN A 397 15.44 -0.29 -25.38
C ASN A 397 15.22 -0.11 -26.88
N MET A 398 14.65 -1.11 -27.55
CA MET A 398 14.32 -1.05 -28.97
C MET A 398 13.18 -0.07 -29.24
N PHE A 399 12.11 -0.12 -28.45
CA PHE A 399 11.01 0.82 -28.55
C PHE A 399 11.49 2.28 -28.39
N LEU A 400 12.31 2.56 -27.37
CA LEU A 400 12.90 3.87 -27.17
C LEU A 400 13.86 4.28 -28.29
N LYS A 401 14.68 3.33 -28.79
CA LYS A 401 15.59 3.56 -29.91
C LYS A 401 14.80 3.98 -31.15
N TYR A 402 13.71 3.29 -31.45
CA TYR A 402 12.81 3.62 -32.54
C TYR A 402 12.21 5.02 -32.37
N LEU A 403 11.58 5.31 -31.21
CA LEU A 403 11.01 6.63 -30.95
C LEU A 403 12.05 7.75 -31.06
N ALA A 404 13.26 7.54 -30.55
CA ALA A 404 14.35 8.50 -30.68
C ALA A 404 14.71 8.78 -32.14
N THR A 405 14.61 7.80 -33.05
CA THR A 405 14.92 8.02 -34.47
C THR A 405 13.86 8.87 -35.18
N ILE A 406 12.58 8.71 -34.84
CA ILE A 406 11.47 9.39 -35.54
C ILE A 406 11.10 10.76 -34.94
N LEU A 407 11.29 10.97 -33.64
CA LEU A 407 10.86 12.20 -32.94
C LEU A 407 11.66 13.45 -33.36
N PRO A 408 11.04 14.64 -33.47
CA PRO A 408 11.68 15.86 -33.96
C PRO A 408 12.71 16.46 -32.99
N SER A 409 13.65 17.27 -33.50
CA SER A 409 14.62 17.97 -32.64
C SER A 409 14.01 19.09 -31.79
N SER A 410 12.74 19.44 -32.02
CA SER A 410 11.98 20.46 -31.28
C SER A 410 11.58 20.05 -29.86
N ILE A 411 11.83 18.80 -29.45
CA ILE A 411 11.54 18.35 -28.08
C ILE A 411 12.41 19.09 -27.07
N ILE A 412 11.76 19.70 -26.08
CA ILE A 412 12.37 20.41 -24.94
C ILE A 412 12.09 19.66 -23.63
N PHE A 413 10.97 18.95 -23.55
CA PHE A 413 10.51 18.24 -22.36
C PHE A 413 10.32 16.75 -22.65
N LEU A 414 11.09 15.91 -21.96
CA LEU A 414 11.01 14.46 -22.03
C LEU A 414 10.63 13.88 -20.67
N GLU A 415 9.56 13.08 -20.63
CA GLU A 415 9.15 12.31 -19.46
C GLU A 415 9.20 10.82 -19.80
N LEU A 416 9.89 10.05 -18.96
CA LEU A 416 10.06 8.60 -19.08
C LEU A 416 9.58 7.95 -17.79
N GLU A 417 8.71 6.94 -17.90
CA GLU A 417 8.12 6.24 -16.78
C GLU A 417 8.18 4.71 -16.99
N ASN A 418 8.67 3.99 -15.97
CA ASN A 418 8.69 2.53 -15.89
C ASN A 418 9.46 1.85 -17.03
N ILE A 419 10.72 2.23 -17.24
CA ILE A 419 11.56 1.71 -18.33
C ILE A 419 12.76 0.97 -17.77
N LEU A 420 12.99 -0.23 -18.27
CA LEU A 420 14.08 -1.11 -17.83
C LEU A 420 15.33 -0.90 -18.68
N HIS A 421 16.50 -0.92 -18.03
CA HIS A 421 17.81 -1.10 -18.66
C HIS A 421 18.24 -0.06 -19.70
N ILE A 422 18.04 1.24 -19.44
CA ILE A 422 18.49 2.32 -20.34
C ILE A 422 20.03 2.38 -20.41
N THR A 423 20.57 2.27 -21.62
CA THR A 423 22.02 2.29 -21.88
C THR A 423 22.59 3.69 -22.16
N PRO A 424 23.90 3.94 -21.91
CA PRO A 424 24.56 5.18 -22.32
C PRO A 424 24.45 5.45 -23.82
N GLN A 425 24.51 4.39 -24.63
CA GLN A 425 24.38 4.49 -26.09
C GLN A 425 22.97 4.97 -26.48
N LEU A 426 21.93 4.48 -25.80
CA LEU A 426 20.57 4.94 -26.00
C LEU A 426 20.40 6.40 -25.57
N CYS A 427 20.96 6.81 -24.43
CA CYS A 427 20.95 8.23 -24.02
C CYS A 427 21.68 9.13 -25.02
N LEU A 428 22.82 8.69 -25.56
CA LEU A 428 23.55 9.41 -26.62
C LEU A 428 22.71 9.52 -27.89
N LEU A 429 22.00 8.46 -28.28
CA LEU A 429 21.09 8.48 -29.42
C LEU A 429 19.93 9.46 -29.19
N ILE A 430 19.28 9.41 -28.01
CA ILE A 430 18.20 10.32 -27.63
C ILE A 430 18.68 11.77 -27.72
N ASN A 431 19.83 12.10 -27.10
CA ASN A 431 20.37 13.46 -27.15
C ASN A 431 20.79 13.87 -28.58
N LYS A 432 21.35 12.96 -29.39
CA LYS A 432 21.69 13.23 -30.79
C LYS A 432 20.44 13.56 -31.62
N SER A 433 19.35 12.84 -31.41
CA SER A 433 18.09 13.05 -32.12
C SER A 433 17.29 14.25 -31.62
N MET A 434 17.35 14.52 -30.31
CA MET A 434 16.60 15.57 -29.61
C MET A 434 17.55 16.42 -28.74
N PRO A 435 18.44 17.20 -29.35
CA PRO A 435 19.49 17.92 -28.62
C PRO A 435 18.96 19.06 -27.74
N ASN A 436 17.71 19.50 -27.94
CA ASN A 436 17.12 20.64 -27.23
C ASN A 436 16.44 20.27 -25.89
N ILE A 437 16.56 19.01 -25.43
CA ILE A 437 15.98 18.58 -24.16
C ILE A 437 16.58 19.38 -23.00
N GLN A 438 15.72 20.14 -22.32
CA GLN A 438 16.06 20.90 -21.12
C GLN A 438 15.41 20.33 -19.86
N PHE A 439 14.29 19.61 -20.00
CA PHE A 439 13.55 18.98 -18.91
C PHE A 439 13.52 17.46 -19.11
N LEU A 440 14.09 16.70 -18.16
CA LEU A 440 14.04 15.24 -18.15
C LEU A 440 13.41 14.74 -16.85
N PHE A 441 12.24 14.11 -16.97
CA PHE A 441 11.51 13.55 -15.83
C PHE A 441 11.54 12.03 -15.96
N ALA A 442 12.40 11.38 -15.18
CA ALA A 442 12.55 9.93 -15.13
C ALA A 442 11.87 9.36 -13.87
N ARG A 443 10.97 8.40 -14.05
CA ARG A 443 10.29 7.68 -12.96
C ARG A 443 10.44 6.18 -13.14
N HIS A 444 10.87 5.45 -12.13
CA HIS A 444 11.04 3.99 -12.18
C HIS A 444 11.88 3.56 -13.39
N ILE A 445 13.02 4.23 -13.58
CA ILE A 445 13.93 3.97 -14.68
C ILE A 445 15.13 3.21 -14.15
N ASP A 446 15.46 2.07 -14.75
CA ASP A 446 16.74 1.40 -14.52
C ASP A 446 17.78 1.91 -15.53
N PHE A 447 18.88 2.47 -15.02
CA PHE A 447 20.00 2.93 -15.84
C PHE A 447 21.17 1.95 -15.69
N THR A 448 21.65 1.43 -16.81
CA THR A 448 22.76 0.45 -16.82
C THR A 448 24.11 1.02 -16.36
N ASN A 449 24.27 2.35 -16.38
CA ASN A 449 25.53 3.01 -16.09
C ASN A 449 25.30 4.37 -15.43
N LYS A 450 26.12 4.70 -14.41
CA LYS A 450 26.06 5.98 -13.70
C LYS A 450 26.23 7.20 -14.63
N LYS A 451 26.90 7.07 -15.78
CA LYS A 451 27.12 8.17 -16.73
C LYS A 451 26.02 8.35 -17.78
N CYS A 452 24.91 7.59 -17.74
CA CYS A 452 23.86 7.68 -18.77
C CYS A 452 23.37 9.11 -19.03
N LEU A 453 23.19 9.94 -17.99
CA LEU A 453 22.71 11.31 -18.16
C LEU A 453 23.75 12.29 -18.69
N ALA A 454 25.05 11.96 -18.65
CA ALA A 454 26.11 12.81 -19.18
C ALA A 454 25.96 13.06 -20.69
N ALA A 455 25.17 12.24 -21.38
CA ALA A 455 24.82 12.44 -22.78
C ALA A 455 24.01 13.72 -23.05
N PHE A 456 23.22 14.21 -22.09
CA PHE A 456 22.29 15.33 -22.30
C PHE A 456 22.95 16.69 -22.06
N GLN A 457 23.44 17.32 -23.14
CA GLN A 457 24.25 18.55 -23.07
C GLN A 457 23.46 19.80 -22.66
N ASN A 458 22.16 19.86 -22.97
CA ASN A 458 21.29 21.01 -22.69
C ASN A 458 20.35 20.80 -21.49
N LEU A 459 20.48 19.68 -20.78
CA LEU A 459 19.63 19.35 -19.64
C LEU A 459 19.82 20.35 -18.50
N LYS A 460 18.76 21.06 -18.12
CA LYS A 460 18.76 22.06 -17.04
C LYS A 460 17.95 21.61 -15.84
N TYR A 461 16.85 20.91 -16.08
CA TYR A 461 15.87 20.50 -15.08
C TYR A 461 15.75 18.98 -15.10
N LEU A 462 16.16 18.33 -14.00
CA LEU A 462 16.16 16.88 -13.88
C LEU A 462 15.27 16.47 -12.72
N GLN A 463 14.29 15.61 -12.99
CA GLN A 463 13.50 14.93 -11.97
C GLN A 463 13.75 13.42 -12.08
N LEU A 464 14.18 12.82 -10.97
CA LEU A 464 14.43 11.39 -10.82
C LEU A 464 13.50 10.88 -9.70
N HIS A 465 12.69 9.86 -9.99
CA HIS A 465 11.85 9.20 -9.01
C HIS A 465 12.11 7.69 -9.07
N ASN A 466 12.56 7.08 -7.98
CA ASN A 466 12.89 5.65 -7.90
C ASN A 466 13.79 5.19 -9.05
N CYS A 467 14.85 5.94 -9.28
CA CYS A 467 15.90 5.61 -10.25
C CYS A 467 17.17 5.21 -9.46
N PRO A 468 18.04 4.33 -9.99
CA PRO A 468 19.32 4.03 -9.38
C PRO A 468 20.22 5.27 -9.32
N LEU A 469 21.27 5.20 -8.49
CA LEU A 469 22.32 6.24 -8.42
C LEU A 469 22.88 6.54 -9.81
N ILE A 470 22.87 7.81 -10.18
CA ILE A 470 23.30 8.30 -11.49
C ILE A 470 24.11 9.60 -11.33
N ASP A 471 25.15 9.75 -12.15
CA ASP A 471 25.96 10.95 -12.22
C ASP A 471 25.11 12.08 -12.77
N ILE A 472 25.01 13.16 -11.99
CA ILE A 472 24.26 14.36 -12.38
C ILE A 472 25.14 15.19 -13.32
N PRO A 473 24.68 15.49 -14.56
CA PRO A 473 25.44 16.34 -15.47
C PRO A 473 25.67 17.74 -14.90
N TYR A 474 26.83 18.35 -15.19
CA TYR A 474 27.21 19.67 -14.67
C TYR A 474 26.27 20.81 -15.10
N ASN A 475 25.53 20.62 -16.19
CA ASN A 475 24.58 21.56 -16.75
C ASN A 475 23.21 21.56 -16.06
N VAL A 476 22.94 20.61 -15.14
CA VAL A 476 21.69 20.57 -14.38
C VAL A 476 21.66 21.72 -13.37
N GLU A 477 20.79 22.69 -13.60
CA GLU A 477 20.55 23.85 -12.72
C GLU A 477 19.60 23.49 -11.56
N PHE A 478 18.70 22.53 -11.77
CA PHE A 478 17.68 22.15 -10.81
C PHE A 478 17.43 20.63 -10.82
N LEU A 479 17.68 19.99 -9.68
CA LEU A 479 17.50 18.55 -9.47
C LEU A 479 16.43 18.26 -8.42
N ILE A 480 15.49 17.39 -8.78
CA ILE A 480 14.57 16.73 -7.84
C ILE A 480 14.90 15.24 -7.88
N HIS A 481 15.47 14.70 -6.81
CA HIS A 481 15.65 13.24 -6.68
C HIS A 481 14.80 12.72 -5.52
N LYS A 482 13.86 11.82 -5.84
CA LYS A 482 12.96 11.17 -4.90
C LYS A 482 13.19 9.68 -4.95
N TYR A 483 13.52 9.08 -3.82
CA TYR A 483 13.56 7.62 -3.67
C TYR A 483 12.49 7.19 -2.69
N SER A 484 11.75 6.13 -3.01
CA SER A 484 10.71 5.55 -2.19
C SER A 484 10.96 4.07 -2.06
N THR A 485 11.15 3.60 -0.82
CA THR A 485 11.30 2.18 -0.48
C THR A 485 10.03 1.40 -0.83
N SER A 486 8.85 2.00 -0.64
CA SER A 486 7.56 1.39 -1.00
C SER A 486 7.27 1.31 -2.50
N CYS A 487 8.07 1.99 -3.33
CA CYS A 487 8.01 1.86 -4.78
C CYS A 487 9.07 0.88 -5.25
N LYS A 488 8.67 -0.39 -5.31
CA LYS A 488 9.27 -1.46 -6.10
C LYS A 488 9.70 -0.92 -7.48
N ALA A 489 10.97 -0.54 -7.61
CA ALA A 489 11.53 -0.23 -8.91
C ALA A 489 11.45 -1.52 -9.75
N SER A 490 10.96 -1.40 -10.98
CA SER A 490 11.33 -2.28 -12.08
C SER A 490 11.29 -3.79 -11.73
N TYR A 491 10.13 -4.32 -11.34
CA TYR A 491 9.96 -5.78 -11.23
C TYR A 491 10.26 -6.42 -12.58
N PHE A 492 11.38 -7.11 -12.63
CA PHE A 492 11.48 -8.31 -13.42
C PHE A 492 12.09 -9.38 -12.53
N LEU A 493 11.24 -10.35 -12.15
CA LEU A 493 11.62 -11.62 -11.55
C LEU A 493 11.25 -12.67 -12.60
N GLY A 494 12.00 -12.77 -13.69
CA GLY A 494 11.91 -13.92 -14.58
C GLY A 494 13.02 -14.88 -14.21
N GLU A 495 12.70 -16.16 -14.34
CA GLU A 495 13.39 -17.32 -13.79
C GLU A 495 14.78 -17.60 -14.38
N ASP A 496 15.51 -16.59 -14.89
CA ASP A 496 16.87 -16.77 -15.38
C ASP A 496 17.85 -16.88 -14.19
N ASP A 497 18.06 -18.12 -13.77
CA ASP A 497 19.30 -18.71 -13.27
C ASP A 497 20.36 -17.75 -12.72
N GLY A 498 20.42 -17.65 -11.38
CA GLY A 498 21.67 -17.39 -10.67
C GLY A 498 22.13 -15.93 -10.57
N ILE A 499 21.26 -14.94 -10.76
CA ILE A 499 21.59 -13.56 -10.36
C ILE A 499 21.36 -13.42 -8.86
N ASP A 500 22.43 -13.68 -8.11
CA ASP A 500 22.57 -13.51 -6.65
C ASP A 500 21.93 -12.18 -6.17
N GLU A 501 20.86 -12.29 -5.36
CA GLU A 501 20.14 -11.14 -4.75
C GLU A 501 21.11 -10.19 -4.03
N GLU A 502 22.24 -10.71 -3.54
CA GLU A 502 23.27 -9.93 -2.88
C GLU A 502 23.91 -8.88 -3.83
N ASN A 503 24.03 -9.17 -5.14
CA ASN A 503 24.58 -8.23 -6.13
C ASN A 503 23.58 -7.16 -6.59
N ILE A 504 22.27 -7.47 -6.55
CA ILE A 504 21.23 -6.47 -6.83
C ILE A 504 21.17 -5.47 -5.68
N LEU A 505 21.13 -5.95 -4.43
CA LEU A 505 21.20 -5.08 -3.24
C LEU A 505 22.51 -4.28 -3.18
N LYS A 506 23.64 -4.85 -3.62
CA LYS A 506 24.93 -4.12 -3.73
C LYS A 506 24.94 -3.04 -4.82
N LYS A 507 24.12 -3.14 -5.88
CA LYS A 507 23.96 -2.06 -6.89
C LYS A 507 23.14 -0.88 -6.37
N PHE A 508 22.35 -1.07 -5.32
CA PHE A 508 21.53 -0.03 -4.71
C PHE A 508 22.13 0.42 -3.37
N VAL A 509 22.81 1.57 -3.42
CA VAL A 509 23.16 2.47 -2.30
C VAL A 509 23.35 1.76 -0.95
N THR A 510 24.57 1.27 -0.69
CA THR A 510 24.95 0.99 0.71
C THR A 510 25.21 2.31 1.45
N SER A 511 24.97 2.33 2.77
CA SER A 511 25.19 3.48 3.65
C SER A 511 26.59 4.10 3.52
N GLN A 512 27.58 3.29 3.11
CA GLN A 512 28.97 3.70 2.91
C GLN A 512 29.17 4.53 1.62
N GLU A 513 28.41 4.26 0.55
CA GLU A 513 28.54 5.00 -0.72
C GLU A 513 27.81 6.36 -0.66
N ILE A 514 26.76 6.48 0.16
CA ILE A 514 26.19 7.79 0.54
C ILE A 514 27.28 8.63 1.18
N LEU A 515 28.08 8.04 2.06
CA LEU A 515 29.23 8.67 2.71
C LEU A 515 30.29 9.10 1.69
N ASP A 516 30.61 8.30 0.68
CA ASP A 516 31.62 8.64 -0.34
C ASP A 516 31.19 9.76 -1.30
N ILE A 517 29.92 9.78 -1.75
CA ILE A 517 29.38 10.90 -2.54
C ILE A 517 29.31 12.18 -1.70
N ILE A 518 29.02 12.04 -0.40
CA ILE A 518 29.07 13.16 0.55
C ILE A 518 30.52 13.62 0.75
N LEU A 519 31.50 12.72 0.85
CA LEU A 519 32.92 13.05 1.07
C LEU A 519 33.57 13.74 -0.13
N ILE A 520 33.30 13.30 -1.36
CA ILE A 520 33.82 13.94 -2.58
C ILE A 520 33.30 15.39 -2.70
N ASN A 521 32.07 15.64 -2.23
CA ASN A 521 31.50 16.99 -2.18
C ASN A 521 31.89 17.77 -0.91
N PHE A 522 32.26 17.08 0.18
CA PHE A 522 32.75 17.66 1.44
C PHE A 522 34.03 18.46 1.25
N ILE A 523 34.89 18.04 0.32
CA ILE A 523 36.12 18.76 -0.04
C ILE A 523 35.81 20.15 -0.64
N ASN A 524 34.60 20.39 -1.17
CA ASN A 524 34.28 21.61 -1.94
C ASN A 524 33.17 22.52 -1.36
N GLY A 525 32.76 22.38 -0.10
CA GLY A 525 31.84 23.38 0.47
C GLY A 525 31.39 23.15 1.91
N ILE A 526 31.70 24.12 2.78
CA ILE A 526 31.30 24.19 4.20
C ILE A 526 29.80 24.54 4.32
N PHE A 527 28.91 23.61 3.98
CA PHE A 527 27.47 23.80 4.23
C PHE A 527 26.72 22.56 4.75
N ILE A 528 27.37 21.41 4.91
CA ILE A 528 26.69 20.18 5.32
C ILE A 528 27.11 19.78 6.74
N LYS A 529 26.74 20.57 7.75
CA LYS A 529 26.78 20.14 9.16
C LYS A 529 25.39 20.10 9.80
N ILE A 530 24.45 20.89 9.29
CA ILE A 530 23.06 20.91 9.77
C ILE A 530 22.21 19.85 9.05
N LEU A 531 22.49 19.55 7.77
CA LEU A 531 21.74 18.54 7.00
C LEU A 531 22.02 17.11 7.51
N LEU A 532 23.28 16.77 7.82
CA LEU A 532 23.69 15.41 8.22
C LEU A 532 23.01 14.92 9.51
N LYS A 533 22.77 15.81 10.48
CA LYS A 533 22.12 15.41 11.74
C LYS A 533 20.62 15.15 11.58
N ASP A 534 19.97 15.75 10.59
CA ASP A 534 18.53 15.56 10.33
C ASP A 534 18.28 14.45 9.27
N MET A 535 19.29 14.07 8.47
CA MET A 535 19.20 13.00 7.46
C MET A 535 19.20 11.59 8.04
N LEU A 536 19.89 11.38 9.17
CA LEU A 536 20.00 10.07 9.84
C LEU A 536 18.77 9.71 10.70
N LEU A 537 17.85 10.65 10.92
CA LEU A 537 16.72 10.48 11.86
C LEU A 537 15.35 10.46 11.17
N LYS A 538 15.29 10.39 9.84
CA LYS A 538 14.02 10.37 9.11
C LYS A 538 13.96 9.20 8.16
N GLU A 539 13.45 8.12 8.71
CA GLU A 539 13.05 6.90 8.03
C GLU A 539 11.88 7.19 7.09
N ASN A 540 11.90 6.50 5.96
CA ASN A 540 11.02 6.65 4.81
C ASN A 540 11.32 7.88 3.91
N HIS A 541 11.66 7.58 2.67
CA HIS A 541 11.72 8.42 1.48
C HIS A 541 12.60 9.69 1.56
N HIS A 542 13.83 9.58 1.06
CA HIS A 542 14.73 10.71 0.89
C HIS A 542 14.34 11.55 -0.33
N ILE A 543 14.12 12.86 -0.10
CA ILE A 543 14.10 13.86 -1.16
C ILE A 543 15.26 14.79 -0.93
N ILE A 544 16.15 14.83 -1.91
CA ILE A 544 17.31 15.71 -1.89
C ILE A 544 17.06 16.80 -2.93
N VAL A 545 16.94 18.04 -2.47
CA VAL A 545 16.89 19.24 -3.32
C VAL A 545 18.23 19.95 -3.17
N PHE A 546 19.08 19.86 -4.19
CA PHE A 546 20.30 20.67 -4.26
C PHE A 546 20.02 21.97 -5.01
N LYS A 547 20.40 23.11 -4.43
CA LYS A 547 20.49 24.40 -5.12
C LYS A 547 21.96 24.82 -5.15
N PHE A 548 22.63 24.60 -6.27
CA PHE A 548 24.05 24.90 -6.46
C PHE A 548 24.27 26.39 -6.72
N LEU A 549 24.33 27.22 -5.67
CA LEU A 549 24.86 28.59 -5.79
C LEU A 549 26.37 28.67 -5.60
N SER A 550 27.05 27.59 -5.19
CA SER A 550 28.49 27.60 -4.91
C SER A 550 29.41 27.29 -6.09
N GLN A 551 28.89 26.92 -7.28
CA GLN A 551 29.72 26.58 -8.44
C GLN A 551 29.98 27.76 -9.40
N ILE A 552 29.51 28.97 -9.08
CA ILE A 552 29.82 30.16 -9.88
C ILE A 552 31.28 30.56 -9.60
N LYS A 553 32.22 30.04 -10.42
CA LYS A 553 33.55 30.62 -10.53
C LYS A 553 33.38 32.07 -11.00
N MET A 554 33.79 33.00 -10.13
CA MET A 554 33.65 34.44 -10.37
C MET A 554 34.35 34.85 -11.68
N PRO A 555 33.64 35.48 -12.63
CA PRO A 555 34.28 36.37 -13.58
C PRO A 555 34.78 37.57 -12.77
N GLN A 556 36.10 37.76 -12.73
CA GLN A 556 36.65 39.02 -12.25
C GLN A 556 36.09 40.14 -13.13
N GLN A 557 35.73 41.26 -12.49
CA GLN A 557 35.33 42.54 -13.12
C GLN A 557 33.83 42.73 -13.42
N ASP A 558 33.00 42.84 -12.38
CA ASP A 558 31.88 43.80 -12.44
C ASP A 558 31.51 44.33 -11.05
N GLY A 559 31.70 45.63 -10.82
CA GLY A 559 31.48 46.30 -9.54
C GLY A 559 30.01 46.34 -9.11
N SER A 560 29.08 46.16 -10.06
CA SER A 560 27.64 46.04 -9.79
C SER A 560 27.29 44.77 -9.00
N PHE A 561 28.06 43.69 -9.20
CA PHE A 561 27.83 42.40 -8.54
C PHE A 561 28.38 42.36 -7.10
N VAL A 562 29.39 43.18 -6.79
CA VAL A 562 29.93 43.33 -5.43
C VAL A 562 28.87 43.90 -4.48
N GLN A 563 28.08 44.88 -4.94
CA GLN A 563 26.98 45.44 -4.15
C GLN A 563 25.85 44.44 -3.93
N LEU A 564 25.50 43.62 -4.93
CA LEU A 564 24.49 42.57 -4.78
C LEU A 564 24.95 41.49 -3.79
N TYR A 565 26.22 41.07 -3.89
CA TYR A 565 26.83 40.14 -2.93
C TYR A 565 26.89 40.71 -1.51
N GLN A 566 27.25 41.99 -1.36
CA GLN A 566 27.25 42.67 -0.06
C GLN A 566 25.85 42.82 0.53
N SER A 567 24.83 43.13 -0.30
CA SER A 567 23.44 43.18 0.13
C SER A 567 22.97 41.82 0.63
N MET A 568 23.24 40.75 -0.13
CA MET A 568 22.87 39.39 0.26
C MET A 568 23.64 38.91 1.50
N LYS A 569 24.91 39.30 1.65
CA LYS A 569 25.71 39.02 2.84
C LYS A 569 25.14 39.74 4.07
N ASN A 570 24.76 41.02 3.95
CA ASN A 570 24.12 41.78 5.03
C ASN A 570 22.77 41.17 5.42
N ASP A 571 21.95 40.75 4.46
CA ASP A 571 20.69 40.06 4.74
C ASP A 571 20.92 38.75 5.52
N LEU A 572 21.98 38.00 5.17
CA LEU A 572 22.36 36.78 5.86
C LEU A 572 22.90 37.05 7.28
N GLU A 573 23.70 38.10 7.46
CA GLU A 573 24.21 38.55 8.76
C GLU A 573 23.06 39.03 9.66
N ASN A 574 22.07 39.74 9.12
CA ASN A 574 20.87 40.13 9.84
C ASN A 574 20.04 38.92 10.30
N VAL A 575 19.91 37.89 9.46
CA VAL A 575 19.27 36.62 9.85
C VAL A 575 20.05 35.93 10.97
N LEU A 576 21.38 35.92 10.90
CA LEU A 576 22.25 35.36 11.96
C LEU A 576 22.14 36.13 13.27
N ILE A 577 22.08 37.47 13.23
CA ILE A 577 21.86 38.33 14.41
C ILE A 577 20.49 38.02 15.01
N ARG A 578 19.43 37.95 14.19
CA ARG A 578 18.07 37.63 14.65
C ARG A 578 17.98 36.23 15.25
N MET A 579 18.70 35.26 14.68
CA MET A 579 18.80 33.91 15.23
C MET A 579 19.56 33.90 16.57
N LYS A 580 20.63 34.70 16.71
CA LYS A 580 21.32 34.91 18.00
C LYS A 580 20.40 35.54 19.04
N GLU A 581 19.65 36.58 18.70
CA GLU A 581 18.67 37.21 19.60
C GLU A 581 17.61 36.19 20.06
N LEU A 582 17.10 35.36 19.15
CA LEU A 582 16.15 34.30 19.48
C LEU A 582 16.77 33.20 20.35
N PHE A 583 18.07 32.90 20.16
CA PHE A 583 18.82 31.99 21.02
C PHE A 583 19.06 32.59 22.42
N ASP A 584 19.41 33.87 22.53
CA ASP A 584 19.61 34.56 23.81
C ASP A 584 18.29 34.78 24.56
N GLN A 585 17.18 34.99 23.84
CA GLN A 585 15.84 34.99 24.44
C GLN A 585 15.48 33.60 24.98
N ARG A 586 15.82 32.53 24.25
CA ARG A 586 15.62 31.15 24.72
C ARG A 586 16.51 30.82 25.90
N LYS A 587 17.77 31.20 25.87
CA LYS A 587 18.70 30.99 26.98
C LYS A 587 18.24 31.73 28.22
N ARG A 588 17.74 32.97 28.09
CA ARG A 588 17.10 33.69 29.21
C ARG A 588 15.84 33.00 29.73
N LYS A 589 15.05 32.39 28.86
CA LYS A 589 13.83 31.67 29.27
C LYS A 589 14.17 30.35 30.00
N GLU A 590 15.14 29.61 29.47
CA GLU A 590 15.67 28.39 30.09
C GLU A 590 16.44 28.70 31.38
N GLU A 591 17.18 29.82 31.46
CA GLU A 591 17.81 30.31 32.70
C GLU A 591 16.77 30.75 33.73
N VAL A 592 15.67 31.40 33.34
CA VAL A 592 14.56 31.73 34.26
C VAL A 592 13.86 30.47 34.78
N ASP A 593 13.61 29.49 33.92
CA ASP A 593 13.00 28.21 34.31
C ASP A 593 13.95 27.38 35.21
N LEU A 594 15.27 27.47 35.01
CA LEU A 594 16.31 26.86 35.87
C LEU A 594 16.53 27.60 37.19
N ILE A 595 16.34 28.93 37.24
CA ILE A 595 16.46 29.73 38.46
C ILE A 595 15.31 29.42 39.43
N THR A 596 14.12 29.04 38.93
CA THR A 596 13.00 28.61 39.79
C THR A 596 13.20 27.27 40.49
N GLU A 597 14.20 26.46 40.11
CA GLU A 597 14.46 25.15 40.76
C GLU A 597 15.78 25.07 41.54
N ASN A 598 16.62 26.11 41.52
CA ASN A 598 17.91 26.09 42.23
C ASN A 598 18.18 27.37 43.03
N ASP A 599 17.22 27.77 43.87
CA ASP A 599 17.51 28.57 45.07
C ASP A 599 18.23 27.71 46.10
N ASN A 600 19.55 27.53 45.94
CA ASN A 600 20.52 27.26 47.01
C ASN A 600 21.89 26.93 46.39
N LEU A 601 22.70 27.96 46.13
CA LEU A 601 24.16 27.93 46.35
C LEU A 601 24.75 29.30 46.01
N SER A 602 25.00 30.04 47.08
CA SER A 602 25.84 31.21 47.15
C SER A 602 27.30 30.86 46.87
N TYR A 603 28.02 31.67 46.09
CA TYR A 603 29.23 32.40 46.51
C TYR A 603 30.12 32.85 45.31
N ARG A 604 30.48 34.14 45.38
CA ARG A 604 31.74 34.81 44.99
C ARG A 604 32.09 35.06 43.52
N HIS A 605 32.07 36.36 43.19
CA HIS A 605 33.27 37.18 42.89
C HIS A 605 34.37 36.53 42.05
N GLU A 606 34.63 37.03 40.84
CA GLU A 606 35.62 38.10 40.66
C GLU A 606 35.66 38.63 39.22
N GLU A 607 36.18 39.84 39.14
CA GLU A 607 36.31 40.70 37.99
C GLU A 607 37.42 40.27 37.01
N ASN A 608 37.29 40.80 35.80
CA ASN A 608 38.38 41.28 34.94
C ASN A 608 39.26 40.30 34.13
N VAL A 609 39.48 40.77 32.89
CA VAL A 609 40.61 40.53 31.96
C VAL A 609 40.48 39.41 30.91
N MET A 610 40.16 39.86 29.69
CA MET A 610 40.62 39.42 28.36
C MET A 610 41.75 38.36 28.24
N LYS A 611 41.56 37.43 27.27
CA LYS A 611 42.49 36.48 26.58
C LYS A 611 42.64 35.07 27.20
N PRO A 612 42.99 34.02 26.43
CA PRO A 612 42.51 33.53 25.13
C PRO A 612 41.91 32.11 25.27
N ASN A 613 40.57 31.98 25.20
CA ASN A 613 39.85 30.71 25.42
C ASN A 613 39.79 29.72 24.22
N ASN A 614 40.67 29.85 23.22
CA ASN A 614 40.66 28.93 22.07
C ASN A 614 41.12 27.51 22.43
N ILE A 615 41.87 27.31 23.53
CA ILE A 615 42.35 25.97 23.93
C ILE A 615 41.25 25.17 24.66
N TYR A 616 40.48 25.81 25.55
CA TYR A 616 39.34 25.13 26.20
C TYR A 616 38.22 24.82 25.21
N PHE A 617 38.00 25.67 24.21
CA PHE A 617 37.03 25.38 23.15
C PHE A 617 37.48 24.19 22.29
N LEU A 618 38.77 24.02 22.03
CA LEU A 618 39.32 22.86 21.33
C LEU A 618 39.17 21.56 22.14
N ILE A 619 39.41 21.60 23.46
CA ILE A 619 39.23 20.42 24.33
C ILE A 619 37.75 20.05 24.43
N LEU A 620 36.87 21.03 24.64
CA LEU A 620 35.42 20.80 24.70
C LEU A 620 34.88 20.33 23.34
N PHE A 621 35.41 20.86 22.24
CA PHE A 621 35.09 20.42 20.88
C PHE A 621 35.56 18.99 20.60
N PHE A 622 36.72 18.59 21.13
CA PHE A 622 37.17 17.19 21.05
C PHE A 622 36.28 16.27 21.90
N VAL A 623 35.88 16.65 23.12
CA VAL A 623 34.96 15.84 23.94
C VAL A 623 33.59 15.70 23.29
N ILE A 624 33.07 16.77 22.68
CA ILE A 624 31.78 16.74 21.98
C ILE A 624 31.86 15.93 20.68
N ILE A 625 32.94 16.03 19.91
CA ILE A 625 33.16 15.18 18.72
C ILE A 625 33.36 13.72 19.13
N PHE A 626 34.07 13.45 20.23
CA PHE A 626 34.26 12.09 20.75
C PHE A 626 32.93 11.44 21.14
N ASN A 627 31.97 12.22 21.66
CA ASN A 627 30.62 11.74 21.97
C ASN A 627 29.67 11.67 20.77
N ILE A 628 29.87 12.48 19.71
CA ILE A 628 29.01 12.46 18.50
C ILE A 628 29.42 11.36 17.52
N VAL A 629 30.70 10.97 17.48
CA VAL A 629 31.19 9.87 16.62
C VAL A 629 30.75 8.50 17.13
N LEU A 630 30.46 8.36 18.42
CA LEU A 630 29.74 7.21 18.93
C LEU A 630 28.25 7.47 18.71
N GLY A 631 27.69 6.88 17.64
CA GLY A 631 26.23 6.82 17.45
C GLY A 631 25.54 6.31 18.72
N ASN A 632 24.25 6.63 18.91
CA ASN A 632 23.46 6.25 20.10
C ASN A 632 23.80 4.82 20.55
N ASN A 633 24.76 4.68 21.47
CA ASN A 633 25.31 3.41 21.90
C ASN A 633 24.42 2.89 23.03
N ASP A 634 23.13 2.75 22.75
CA ASP A 634 22.24 2.04 23.66
C ASP A 634 22.53 0.55 23.56
N ILE A 635 23.56 0.13 24.28
CA ILE A 635 23.96 -1.24 24.43
C ILE A 635 23.10 -1.98 25.48
N THR A 636 22.07 -1.35 26.05
CA THR A 636 21.22 -1.99 27.07
C THR A 636 20.49 -3.17 26.45
N PRO A 637 20.57 -4.38 27.03
CA PRO A 637 19.78 -5.52 26.57
C PRO A 637 18.28 -5.24 26.69
N ARG A 638 17.53 -5.47 25.60
CA ARG A 638 16.08 -5.32 25.49
C ARG A 638 15.44 -6.52 24.79
N HIS A 639 14.12 -6.58 24.83
CA HIS A 639 13.30 -7.62 24.18
C HIS A 639 13.68 -9.02 24.66
N VAL A 640 14.01 -9.14 25.95
CA VAL A 640 14.43 -10.41 26.52
C VAL A 640 13.27 -11.39 26.50
N HIS A 641 13.43 -12.51 25.82
CA HIS A 641 12.39 -13.52 25.71
C HIS A 641 12.96 -14.93 25.69
N LEU A 642 12.12 -15.88 26.10
CA LEU A 642 12.46 -17.29 26.23
C LEU A 642 11.73 -18.13 25.19
N SER A 643 12.41 -19.16 24.68
CA SER A 643 11.79 -20.21 23.87
C SER A 643 12.34 -21.59 24.24
N LEU A 644 11.57 -22.62 23.92
CA LEU A 644 11.97 -24.00 24.11
C LEU A 644 12.83 -24.47 22.93
N ASN A 645 13.70 -25.43 23.21
CA ASN A 645 14.34 -26.26 22.19
C ASN A 645 13.78 -27.69 22.28
N ASN A 646 14.29 -28.61 21.47
CA ASN A 646 13.90 -30.02 21.49
C ASN A 646 14.31 -30.78 22.75
N ASP A 647 15.22 -30.22 23.56
CA ASP A 647 15.64 -30.78 24.85
C ASP A 647 14.80 -30.17 26.00
N PRO A 648 14.03 -30.97 26.77
CA PRO A 648 13.24 -30.48 27.90
C PRO A 648 14.07 -29.93 29.06
N GLN A 649 15.38 -30.19 29.10
CA GLN A 649 16.33 -29.61 30.07
C GLN A 649 17.08 -28.39 29.51
N SER A 650 16.55 -27.78 28.46
CA SER A 650 17.16 -26.59 27.85
C SER A 650 16.23 -25.39 27.84
N MET A 651 16.83 -24.20 27.78
CA MET A 651 16.14 -22.93 27.63
C MET A 651 16.93 -22.04 26.68
N VAL A 652 16.24 -21.46 25.69
CA VAL A 652 16.83 -20.49 24.77
C VAL A 652 16.51 -19.09 25.28
N PHE A 653 17.54 -18.27 25.41
CA PHE A 653 17.46 -16.85 25.75
C PHE A 653 17.73 -16.05 24.50
N ALA A 654 16.85 -15.11 24.14
CA ALA A 654 17.06 -14.18 23.06
C ALA A 654 16.85 -12.74 23.55
N TRP A 655 17.67 -11.81 23.03
CA TRP A 655 17.58 -10.38 23.35
C TRP A 655 18.23 -9.55 22.24
N ILE A 656 18.02 -8.24 22.29
CA ILE A 656 18.63 -7.30 21.36
C ILE A 656 19.37 -6.17 22.06
N THR A 657 20.22 -5.46 21.32
CA THR A 657 20.68 -4.10 21.65
C THR A 657 20.55 -3.22 20.41
N PHE A 658 20.30 -1.91 20.58
CA PHE A 658 20.26 -0.97 19.45
C PHE A 658 21.65 -0.41 19.11
N GLY A 659 22.55 -0.35 20.09
CA GLY A 659 23.98 -0.10 19.90
C GLY A 659 24.79 -1.39 19.80
N SER A 660 25.91 -1.34 19.08
CA SER A 660 26.84 -2.48 19.01
C SER A 660 27.56 -2.66 20.33
N LEU A 661 27.67 -3.91 20.78
CA LEU A 661 28.63 -4.25 21.83
C LEU A 661 30.07 -3.93 21.35
N PRO A 662 31.00 -3.57 22.26
CA PRO A 662 32.42 -3.43 21.95
C PRO A 662 32.98 -4.69 21.27
N HIS A 663 33.93 -4.54 20.33
CA HIS A 663 34.48 -5.66 19.56
C HIS A 663 35.05 -6.84 20.39
N SER A 664 35.49 -6.58 21.63
CA SER A 664 35.99 -7.60 22.56
C SER A 664 34.90 -8.25 23.43
N SER A 665 33.66 -7.78 23.36
CA SER A 665 32.56 -8.26 24.19
C SER A 665 31.97 -9.54 23.61
N ILE A 666 31.79 -10.52 24.49
CA ILE A 666 31.11 -11.78 24.17
C ILE A 666 29.69 -11.68 24.73
N PRO A 667 28.64 -11.93 23.91
CA PRO A 667 27.29 -12.04 24.44
C PRO A 667 27.19 -13.27 25.33
N ILE A 668 26.72 -13.10 26.55
CA ILE A 668 26.65 -14.15 27.57
C ILE A 668 25.36 -14.06 28.37
N VAL A 669 24.93 -15.21 28.88
CA VAL A 669 23.87 -15.31 29.88
C VAL A 669 24.48 -15.87 31.15
N LYS A 670 24.37 -15.12 32.25
CA LYS A 670 24.71 -15.60 33.59
C LYS A 670 23.45 -16.08 34.28
N TYR A 671 23.45 -17.30 34.82
CA TYR A 671 22.28 -17.87 35.47
C TYR A 671 22.65 -18.75 36.68
N GLY A 672 21.69 -18.95 37.58
CA GLY A 672 21.88 -19.70 38.82
C GLY A 672 20.59 -19.93 39.59
N LYS A 673 20.64 -20.75 40.64
CA LYS A 673 19.50 -21.03 41.52
C LYS A 673 19.33 -19.99 42.63
N ASP A 674 20.36 -19.20 42.90
CA ASP A 674 20.35 -18.07 43.83
C ASP A 674 20.43 -16.75 43.07
N ILE A 675 19.48 -15.85 43.33
CA ILE A 675 19.40 -14.52 42.71
C ILE A 675 20.66 -13.68 42.97
N ASN A 676 21.34 -13.90 44.09
CA ASN A 676 22.56 -13.18 44.47
C ASN A 676 23.84 -13.84 43.92
N SER A 677 23.73 -15.04 43.33
CA SER A 677 24.87 -15.84 42.89
C SER A 677 24.58 -16.60 41.60
N LEU A 678 24.82 -15.93 40.47
CA LEU A 678 24.66 -16.49 39.12
C LEU A 678 25.99 -17.14 38.67
N THR A 679 26.22 -18.38 39.09
CA THR A 679 27.50 -19.09 38.94
C THR A 679 27.73 -19.69 37.56
N ASN A 680 26.68 -19.96 36.78
CA ASN A 680 26.79 -20.53 35.45
C ASN A 680 26.81 -19.44 34.39
N THR A 681 27.57 -19.66 33.32
CA THR A 681 27.63 -18.75 32.16
C THR A 681 27.53 -19.57 30.88
N VAL A 682 26.67 -19.15 29.96
CA VAL A 682 26.63 -19.68 28.58
C VAL A 682 26.95 -18.56 27.60
N THR A 683 27.74 -18.91 26.58
CA THR A 683 28.08 -18.01 25.49
C THR A 683 26.96 -17.98 24.46
N GLY A 684 26.62 -16.79 23.97
CA GLY A 684 25.63 -16.58 22.94
C GLY A 684 26.21 -16.45 21.53
N SER A 685 25.35 -16.66 20.54
CA SER A 685 25.55 -16.25 19.15
C SER A 685 25.08 -14.81 18.94
N TYR A 686 25.64 -14.16 17.93
CA TYR A 686 25.32 -12.80 17.52
C TYR A 686 24.95 -12.76 16.04
N SER A 687 23.96 -11.96 15.68
CA SER A 687 23.64 -11.59 14.31
C SER A 687 23.14 -10.15 14.26
N ILE A 688 23.04 -9.58 13.06
CA ILE A 688 22.53 -8.22 12.85
C ILE A 688 21.27 -8.31 12.02
N PHE A 689 20.24 -7.61 12.44
CA PHE A 689 19.05 -7.36 11.64
C PHE A 689 18.95 -5.86 11.35
N ILE A 690 19.06 -5.50 10.08
CA ILE A 690 18.92 -4.12 9.61
C ILE A 690 17.62 -4.04 8.83
N TYR A 691 16.70 -3.20 9.27
CA TYR A 691 15.44 -2.99 8.57
C TYR A 691 15.17 -1.49 8.52
N HIS A 692 15.02 -0.97 7.29
CA HIS A 692 14.82 0.46 7.00
C HIS A 692 15.78 1.43 7.72
N GLY A 693 17.03 1.01 7.91
CA GLY A 693 18.09 1.82 8.53
C GLY A 693 18.23 1.67 10.04
N ILE A 694 17.26 1.03 10.71
CA ILE A 694 17.37 0.68 12.12
C ILE A 694 18.18 -0.59 12.25
N VAL A 695 19.27 -0.50 13.02
CA VAL A 695 20.15 -1.63 13.31
C VAL A 695 19.73 -2.26 14.63
N ARG A 696 19.42 -3.55 14.61
CA ARG A 696 19.14 -4.38 15.79
C ARG A 696 20.23 -5.45 15.89
N HIS A 697 20.98 -5.39 16.96
CA HIS A 697 21.98 -6.41 17.27
C HIS A 697 21.27 -7.55 18.00
N MET A 698 21.13 -8.70 17.35
CA MET A 698 20.37 -9.84 17.83
C MET A 698 21.31 -10.83 18.51
N TYR A 699 20.98 -11.22 19.73
CA TYR A 699 21.77 -12.16 20.52
C TYR A 699 20.91 -13.33 20.98
N ARG A 700 21.55 -14.49 21.11
CA ARG A 700 20.89 -15.71 21.56
C ARG A 700 21.87 -16.60 22.31
N ALA A 701 21.47 -17.20 23.41
CA ALA A 701 22.23 -18.26 24.08
C ALA A 701 21.30 -19.41 24.48
N THR A 702 21.85 -20.62 24.65
CA THR A 702 21.08 -21.78 25.08
C THR A 702 21.73 -22.39 26.31
N ALA A 703 21.00 -22.43 27.43
CA ALA A 703 21.37 -23.26 28.55
C ALA A 703 20.83 -24.67 28.35
N THR A 704 21.62 -25.67 28.70
CA THR A 704 21.29 -27.10 28.60
C THR A 704 21.57 -27.77 29.96
N ASN A 705 21.11 -29.02 30.14
CA ASN A 705 21.28 -29.77 31.38
C ASN A 705 20.71 -29.04 32.63
N LEU A 706 19.63 -28.27 32.46
CA LEU A 706 18.92 -27.64 33.57
C LEU A 706 18.21 -28.71 34.41
N GLU A 707 18.16 -28.51 35.73
CA GLU A 707 17.39 -29.36 36.64
C GLU A 707 15.89 -29.14 36.39
N TYR A 708 15.10 -30.22 36.48
CA TYR A 708 13.64 -30.15 36.37
C TYR A 708 13.02 -29.45 37.59
N ASP A 709 11.80 -28.93 37.44
CA ASP A 709 11.02 -28.25 38.49
C ASP A 709 11.78 -27.18 39.30
N THR A 710 12.74 -26.51 38.65
CA THR A 710 13.72 -25.66 39.31
C THR A 710 13.59 -24.22 38.82
N ARG A 711 13.56 -23.28 39.77
CA ARG A 711 13.62 -21.85 39.46
C ARG A 711 15.06 -21.44 39.21
N TYR A 712 15.29 -20.80 38.08
CA TYR A 712 16.55 -20.18 37.73
C TYR A 712 16.37 -18.67 37.63
N TYR A 713 17.36 -17.95 38.15
CA TYR A 713 17.54 -16.52 37.94
C TYR A 713 18.58 -16.34 36.85
N TYR A 714 18.43 -15.32 36.02
CA TYR A 714 19.36 -15.05 34.93
C TYR A 714 19.44 -13.57 34.58
N LYS A 715 20.54 -13.19 33.92
CA LYS A 715 20.72 -11.89 33.26
C LYS A 715 21.44 -12.08 31.95
N VAL A 716 21.09 -11.29 30.95
CA VAL A 716 21.63 -11.37 29.59
C VAL A 716 22.45 -10.11 29.27
N GLY A 717 23.41 -10.20 28.35
CA GLY A 717 24.21 -9.05 27.93
C GLY A 717 25.66 -9.44 27.65
N SER A 718 26.60 -8.61 28.09
CA SER A 718 28.04 -8.88 28.05
C SER A 718 28.70 -8.48 29.36
N GLU A 719 29.95 -8.89 29.58
CA GLU A 719 30.69 -8.41 30.77
C GLU A 719 30.69 -6.87 30.83
N GLY A 720 30.34 -6.34 32.02
CA GLY A 720 30.18 -4.90 32.27
C GLY A 720 28.84 -4.29 31.85
N ASN A 721 27.98 -5.00 31.10
CA ASN A 721 26.70 -4.48 30.62
C ASN A 721 25.64 -5.58 30.53
N PHE A 722 24.87 -5.72 31.61
CA PHE A 722 23.83 -6.73 31.76
C PHE A 722 22.46 -6.10 31.90
N SER A 723 21.44 -6.86 31.50
CA SER A 723 20.05 -6.60 31.87
C SER A 723 19.84 -6.63 33.40
N LYS A 724 18.65 -6.22 33.83
CA LYS A 724 18.11 -6.63 35.14
C LYS A 724 18.09 -8.17 35.26
N ILE A 725 17.96 -8.65 36.49
CA ILE A 725 17.79 -10.09 36.74
C ILE A 725 16.34 -10.48 36.46
N PHE A 726 16.16 -11.52 35.66
CA PHE A 726 14.90 -12.18 35.36
C PHE A 726 14.88 -13.55 36.04
N SER A 727 13.73 -14.23 36.00
CA SER A 727 13.64 -15.61 36.47
C SER A 727 12.68 -16.44 35.65
N PHE A 728 12.97 -17.72 35.47
CA PHE A 728 12.06 -18.69 34.87
C PHE A 728 12.04 -19.98 35.71
N LYS A 729 11.06 -20.83 35.46
CA LYS A 729 10.95 -22.15 36.09
C LYS A 729 10.99 -23.23 35.02
N THR A 730 11.84 -24.24 35.18
CA THR A 730 11.83 -25.42 34.31
C THR A 730 10.64 -26.32 34.63
N PHE A 731 10.19 -27.08 33.63
CA PHE A 731 9.08 -28.01 33.83
C PHE A 731 9.46 -29.19 34.75
N PRO A 732 8.47 -29.82 35.42
CA PRO A 732 8.71 -31.06 36.15
C PRO A 732 9.23 -32.20 35.28
N GLN A 733 9.86 -33.19 35.91
CA GLN A 733 10.42 -34.34 35.21
C GLN A 733 9.33 -35.33 34.76
N GLY A 734 9.46 -35.82 33.52
CA GLY A 734 8.59 -36.86 32.97
C GLY A 734 7.45 -36.32 32.11
N ASN A 735 6.65 -37.23 31.56
CA ASN A 735 5.56 -36.87 30.64
C ASN A 735 4.18 -36.79 31.33
N ASN A 736 4.00 -37.47 32.47
CA ASN A 736 2.75 -37.45 33.23
C ASN A 736 2.75 -36.34 34.28
N ILE A 737 2.90 -35.09 33.82
CA ILE A 737 3.07 -33.91 34.66
C ILE A 737 1.91 -32.94 34.44
N PRO A 738 1.33 -32.34 35.49
CA PRO A 738 0.35 -31.28 35.32
C PRO A 738 1.03 -29.99 34.86
N LEU A 739 0.50 -29.36 33.82
CA LEU A 739 1.01 -28.12 33.24
C LEU A 739 -0.16 -27.30 32.67
N LYS A 740 0.03 -25.98 32.58
CA LYS A 740 -0.95 -25.07 31.99
C LYS A 740 -0.32 -24.29 30.85
N ILE A 741 -0.96 -24.27 29.70
CA ILE A 741 -0.46 -23.61 28.48
C ILE A 741 -1.50 -22.59 28.02
N CYS A 742 -1.08 -21.34 27.87
CA CYS A 742 -1.89 -20.27 27.28
C CYS A 742 -1.73 -20.29 25.76
N ILE A 743 -2.85 -20.29 25.03
CA ILE A 743 -2.89 -20.38 23.57
C ILE A 743 -3.83 -19.30 23.04
N PHE A 744 -3.34 -18.49 22.11
CA PHE A 744 -4.09 -17.41 21.48
C PHE A 744 -3.41 -17.01 20.16
N GLY A 745 -4.16 -16.42 19.24
CA GLY A 745 -3.65 -15.71 18.06
C GLY A 745 -4.00 -14.24 18.13
N ASP A 746 -3.53 -13.47 17.15
CA ASP A 746 -4.14 -12.20 16.81
C ASP A 746 -4.06 -11.17 17.97
N LEU A 747 -2.84 -10.92 18.49
CA LEU A 747 -2.58 -9.97 19.57
C LEU A 747 -1.78 -8.74 19.07
N GLY A 748 -2.48 -7.63 18.89
CA GLY A 748 -1.93 -6.34 18.43
C GLY A 748 -1.56 -5.36 19.54
N ILE A 749 -0.87 -4.28 19.15
CA ILE A 749 -0.67 -3.09 19.99
C ILE A 749 -1.89 -2.16 19.92
N GLU A 750 -2.54 -2.10 18.76
CA GLU A 750 -3.83 -1.44 18.62
C GLU A 750 -4.94 -2.41 19.05
N ASN A 751 -5.87 -1.94 19.89
CA ASN A 751 -6.92 -2.77 20.51
C ASN A 751 -6.31 -3.94 21.32
N ASP A 752 -5.29 -3.64 22.11
CA ASP A 752 -4.52 -4.54 22.96
C ASP A 752 -5.28 -5.03 24.21
N VAL A 753 -6.61 -5.20 24.11
CA VAL A 753 -7.53 -5.46 25.23
C VAL A 753 -7.10 -6.66 26.06
N SER A 754 -6.58 -7.71 25.42
CA SER A 754 -6.08 -8.90 26.13
C SER A 754 -4.66 -8.78 26.65
N MET A 755 -3.86 -7.80 26.21
CA MET A 755 -2.42 -7.73 26.52
C MET A 755 -2.15 -7.59 28.02
N ILE A 756 -2.75 -6.59 28.68
CA ILE A 756 -2.56 -6.36 30.12
C ILE A 756 -3.16 -7.50 30.98
N PRO A 757 -4.39 -7.97 30.74
CA PRO A 757 -4.96 -9.12 31.44
C PRO A 757 -4.10 -10.39 31.29
N LEU A 758 -3.66 -10.72 30.07
CA LEU A 758 -2.81 -11.86 29.78
C LEU A 758 -1.46 -11.74 30.50
N ARG A 759 -0.84 -10.56 30.45
CA ARG A 759 0.43 -10.29 31.15
C ARG A 759 0.29 -10.49 32.66
N THR A 760 -0.81 -10.00 33.22
CA THR A 760 -1.11 -10.09 34.65
C THR A 760 -1.32 -11.55 35.08
N ALA A 761 -2.11 -12.32 34.32
CA ALA A 761 -2.36 -13.74 34.56
C ALA A 761 -1.07 -14.57 34.49
N GLY A 762 -0.25 -14.34 33.45
CA GLY A 762 1.02 -15.03 33.29
C GLY A 762 2.02 -14.74 34.41
N LEU A 763 2.16 -13.47 34.82
CA LEU A 763 3.04 -13.07 35.93
C LEU A 763 2.55 -13.60 37.29
N ARG A 764 1.24 -13.84 37.44
CA ARG A 764 0.65 -14.49 38.61
C ARG A 764 0.94 -16.00 38.65
N GLY A 765 1.37 -16.59 37.53
CA GLY A 765 1.63 -18.03 37.40
C GLY A 765 0.37 -18.83 37.04
N ASP A 766 -0.59 -18.21 36.34
CA ASP A 766 -1.81 -18.90 35.91
C ASP A 766 -1.55 -19.93 34.81
N PHE A 767 -0.44 -19.76 34.07
CA PHE A 767 0.06 -20.69 33.04
C PHE A 767 1.58 -20.69 33.01
N ASP A 768 2.15 -21.78 32.50
CA ASP A 768 3.59 -22.07 32.51
C ASP A 768 4.29 -21.74 31.19
N MET A 769 3.52 -21.53 30.11
CA MET A 769 4.01 -21.33 28.75
C MET A 769 2.95 -20.68 27.85
N ILE A 770 3.38 -20.00 26.79
CA ILE A 770 2.53 -19.46 25.73
C ILE A 770 2.80 -20.14 24.38
N VAL A 771 1.73 -20.41 23.63
CA VAL A 771 1.73 -20.69 22.18
C VAL A 771 0.92 -19.61 21.46
N HIS A 772 1.60 -18.80 20.64
CA HIS A 772 0.98 -17.73 19.84
C HIS A 772 0.78 -18.18 18.39
N VAL A 773 -0.46 -18.19 17.91
CA VAL A 773 -0.84 -18.77 16.60
C VAL A 773 -0.86 -17.75 15.45
N GLY A 774 0.17 -16.92 15.36
CA GLY A 774 0.32 -15.92 14.30
C GLY A 774 -0.36 -14.58 14.57
N ASP A 775 -0.07 -13.62 13.70
CA ASP A 775 -0.49 -12.23 13.75
C ASP A 775 -0.07 -11.53 15.04
N ILE A 776 1.23 -11.31 15.14
CA ILE A 776 1.92 -10.72 16.27
C ILE A 776 2.05 -9.21 16.03
N ALA A 777 1.61 -8.41 16.99
CA ALA A 777 1.70 -6.94 17.04
C ALA A 777 0.85 -6.15 16.02
N TYR A 778 0.56 -6.70 14.83
CA TYR A 778 -0.16 -6.04 13.71
C TYR A 778 0.46 -4.69 13.28
N ASP A 779 1.61 -4.64 12.62
CA ASP A 779 2.44 -5.71 12.08
C ASP A 779 3.88 -5.55 12.57
N LEU A 780 4.64 -6.62 12.75
CA LEU A 780 6.03 -6.51 13.21
C LEU A 780 6.90 -5.60 12.33
N HIS A 781 6.60 -5.50 11.04
CA HIS A 781 7.34 -4.70 10.05
C HIS A 781 6.83 -3.25 9.92
N SER A 782 5.67 -2.94 10.52
CA SER A 782 5.09 -1.59 10.51
C SER A 782 5.95 -0.58 11.27
N LYS A 783 5.85 0.70 10.86
CA LYS A 783 6.69 1.81 11.37
C LYS A 783 8.20 1.48 11.31
N ASP A 784 8.69 0.96 10.19
CA ASP A 784 10.12 0.60 10.05
C ASP A 784 10.59 -0.45 11.08
N GLY A 785 9.68 -1.35 11.46
CA GLY A 785 9.90 -2.38 12.46
C GLY A 785 9.83 -1.90 13.92
N THR A 786 9.60 -0.60 14.16
CA THR A 786 9.52 -0.06 15.53
C THR A 786 8.24 -0.45 16.25
N LEU A 787 7.16 -0.79 15.53
CA LEU A 787 5.97 -1.35 16.15
C LEU A 787 6.28 -2.73 16.76
N GLY A 788 7.05 -3.57 16.07
CA GLY A 788 7.55 -4.82 16.63
C GLY A 788 8.48 -4.62 17.84
N ASP A 789 9.21 -3.50 17.91
CA ASP A 789 10.02 -3.17 19.09
C ASP A 789 9.12 -2.80 20.28
N GLU A 790 8.12 -1.94 20.05
CA GLU A 790 7.12 -1.56 21.05
C GLU A 790 6.39 -2.78 21.64
N TYR A 791 5.99 -3.74 20.80
CA TYR A 791 5.35 -4.99 21.24
C TYR A 791 6.27 -5.80 22.16
N MET A 792 7.53 -5.98 21.74
CA MET A 792 8.49 -6.76 22.50
C MET A 792 8.83 -6.09 23.83
N GLU A 793 8.89 -4.76 23.89
CA GLU A 793 9.06 -4.02 25.15
C GLU A 793 7.86 -4.21 26.09
N LEU A 794 6.63 -4.18 25.56
CA LEU A 794 5.40 -4.37 26.35
C LEU A 794 5.26 -5.78 26.91
N MET A 795 5.67 -6.80 26.13
CA MET A 795 5.55 -8.21 26.47
C MET A 795 6.74 -8.76 27.28
N GLU A 796 7.94 -8.15 27.18
CA GLU A 796 9.18 -8.59 27.87
C GLU A 796 8.95 -9.00 29.33
N PRO A 797 8.21 -8.25 30.17
CA PRO A 797 8.03 -8.64 31.57
C PRO A 797 7.50 -10.07 31.74
N LEU A 798 6.62 -10.55 30.85
CA LEU A 798 6.09 -11.90 30.87
C LEU A 798 6.95 -12.88 30.08
N ILE A 799 7.29 -12.59 28.82
CA ILE A 799 7.97 -13.54 27.92
C ILE A 799 9.45 -13.76 28.29
N SER A 800 10.02 -12.91 29.17
CA SER A 800 11.31 -13.17 29.83
C SER A 800 11.21 -14.18 30.98
N SER A 801 10.01 -14.56 31.42
CA SER A 801 9.79 -15.41 32.59
C SER A 801 9.19 -16.78 32.27
N ILE A 802 8.52 -16.92 31.12
CA ILE A 802 7.94 -18.17 30.62
C ILE A 802 8.26 -18.36 29.13
N PRO A 803 8.32 -19.60 28.62
CA PRO A 803 8.55 -19.83 27.19
C PRO A 803 7.43 -19.26 26.32
N TYR A 804 7.82 -18.58 25.24
CA TYR A 804 6.94 -17.97 24.25
C TYR A 804 7.22 -18.60 22.88
N MET A 805 6.32 -19.50 22.45
CA MET A 805 6.43 -20.21 21.18
C MET A 805 5.47 -19.60 20.16
N VAL A 806 5.93 -19.38 18.93
CA VAL A 806 5.18 -18.57 17.95
C VAL A 806 5.21 -19.18 16.55
N ILE A 807 4.12 -19.08 15.80
CA ILE A 807 4.09 -19.31 14.34
C ILE A 807 3.83 -17.98 13.62
N ALA A 808 4.14 -17.89 12.34
CA ALA A 808 3.78 -16.73 11.50
C ALA A 808 2.32 -16.80 11.05
N GLY A 809 1.65 -15.65 11.07
CA GLY A 809 0.40 -15.37 10.38
C GLY A 809 0.57 -14.42 9.20
N ASN A 810 -0.53 -14.03 8.57
CA ASN A 810 -0.44 -13.21 7.36
C ASN A 810 0.07 -11.79 7.63
N HIS A 811 -0.02 -11.30 8.87
CA HIS A 811 0.53 -10.01 9.28
C HIS A 811 2.04 -10.04 9.61
N GLU A 812 2.67 -11.23 9.64
CA GLU A 812 4.13 -11.35 9.68
C GLU A 812 4.76 -11.21 8.28
N TYR A 813 3.95 -11.31 7.22
CA TYR A 813 4.40 -11.12 5.84
C TYR A 813 4.53 -9.64 5.50
N ASP A 814 5.74 -9.21 5.19
CA ASP A 814 6.00 -7.87 4.69
C ASP A 814 5.69 -7.82 3.19
N TRP A 815 4.59 -7.17 2.82
CA TRP A 815 4.17 -7.05 1.43
C TRP A 815 5.09 -6.15 0.58
N GLU A 816 5.88 -5.26 1.22
CA GLU A 816 6.89 -4.45 0.55
C GLU A 816 8.14 -5.29 0.27
N ALA A 817 8.69 -5.94 1.29
CA ALA A 817 9.92 -6.74 1.20
C ALA A 817 9.72 -8.16 0.64
N LYS A 818 8.46 -8.62 0.55
CA LYS A 818 8.05 -9.99 0.17
C LYS A 818 8.71 -11.09 1.00
N ASN A 819 8.80 -10.89 2.30
CA ASN A 819 9.45 -11.84 3.19
C ASN A 819 8.84 -11.82 4.61
N PHE A 820 9.39 -12.63 5.50
CA PHE A 820 9.00 -12.69 6.91
C PHE A 820 10.13 -12.23 7.85
N ASP A 821 11.09 -11.41 7.39
CA ASP A 821 12.32 -11.12 8.13
C ASP A 821 12.08 -10.58 9.54
N ASN A 822 11.08 -9.70 9.71
CA ASN A 822 10.74 -9.17 11.03
C ASN A 822 10.29 -10.26 12.01
N TYR A 823 9.68 -11.35 11.53
CA TYR A 823 9.37 -12.55 12.33
C TYR A 823 10.60 -13.46 12.47
N GLU A 824 11.23 -13.83 11.35
CA GLU A 824 12.30 -14.82 11.29
C GLU A 824 13.55 -14.41 12.08
N LYS A 825 13.86 -13.11 12.12
CA LYS A 825 15.03 -12.59 12.84
C LYS A 825 14.75 -12.36 14.32
N ARG A 826 13.50 -12.05 14.71
CA ARG A 826 13.12 -11.76 16.11
C ARG A 826 12.97 -13.02 16.94
N PHE A 827 12.36 -14.06 16.37
CA PHE A 827 11.94 -15.23 17.13
C PHE A 827 12.80 -16.45 16.80
N TYR A 828 13.28 -17.14 17.84
CA TYR A 828 14.07 -18.35 17.67
C TYR A 828 13.29 -19.58 18.09
N MET A 829 12.90 -20.38 17.11
CA MET A 829 12.19 -21.63 17.33
C MET A 829 13.13 -22.84 17.07
N PRO A 830 12.80 -24.04 17.58
CA PRO A 830 13.53 -25.26 17.30
C PRO A 830 13.82 -25.43 15.81
N THR A 831 15.04 -25.83 15.46
CA THR A 831 15.43 -26.00 14.05
C THR A 831 14.71 -27.20 13.42
N ASN A 832 14.26 -27.02 12.19
CA ASN A 832 13.64 -28.03 11.33
C ASN A 832 14.61 -28.66 10.31
N GLY A 833 15.88 -28.21 10.28
CA GLY A 833 16.88 -28.59 9.28
C GLY A 833 17.10 -27.55 8.18
N ASP A 834 16.13 -26.68 7.93
CA ASP A 834 16.17 -25.68 6.84
C ASP A 834 16.66 -24.30 7.31
N GLY A 835 17.04 -24.19 8.59
CA GLY A 835 17.56 -22.96 9.19
C GLY A 835 16.52 -21.86 9.44
N LYS A 836 15.26 -22.07 9.02
CA LYS A 836 14.13 -21.15 9.22
C LYS A 836 13.27 -21.57 10.42
N ASN A 837 12.48 -20.64 10.94
CA ASN A 837 11.57 -20.83 12.08
C ASN A 837 10.08 -20.91 11.66
N GLN A 838 9.79 -21.04 10.36
CA GLN A 838 8.43 -21.04 9.79
C GLN A 838 7.60 -22.27 10.13
N TYR A 839 8.25 -23.42 10.34
CA TYR A 839 7.61 -24.65 10.81
C TYR A 839 8.61 -25.45 11.63
N TYR A 840 8.16 -26.02 12.74
CA TYR A 840 9.02 -26.70 13.71
C TYR A 840 8.19 -27.54 14.67
N SER A 841 8.83 -28.40 15.46
CA SER A 841 8.16 -29.25 16.45
C SER A 841 8.87 -29.17 17.79
N PHE A 842 8.16 -29.42 18.89
CA PHE A 842 8.73 -29.54 20.23
C PHE A 842 7.79 -30.33 21.15
N GLY A 843 8.33 -30.93 22.21
CA GLY A 843 7.57 -31.76 23.13
C GLY A 843 7.47 -31.16 24.53
N VAL A 844 6.27 -31.13 25.12
CA VAL A 844 6.03 -30.64 26.50
C VAL A 844 5.10 -31.62 27.21
N GLY A 845 5.53 -32.16 28.36
CA GLY A 845 4.76 -33.16 29.10
C GLY A 845 4.26 -34.31 28.20
N PRO A 846 2.95 -34.61 28.16
CA PRO A 846 2.38 -35.66 27.32
C PRO A 846 2.07 -35.22 25.88
N ILE A 847 2.49 -34.01 25.48
CA ILE A 847 2.13 -33.38 24.21
C ILE A 847 3.34 -33.25 23.29
N GLN A 848 3.13 -33.58 22.01
CA GLN A 848 3.98 -33.21 20.90
C GLN A 848 3.31 -32.09 20.12
N PHE A 849 3.89 -30.90 20.13
CA PHE A 849 3.44 -29.74 19.36
C PHE A 849 4.17 -29.69 18.00
N ILE A 850 3.45 -29.27 16.97
CA ILE A 850 3.96 -29.08 15.60
C ILE A 850 3.39 -27.77 15.05
N GLY A 851 4.25 -26.78 14.86
CA GLY A 851 3.92 -25.50 14.22
C GLY A 851 4.02 -25.64 12.70
N VAL A 852 2.99 -25.23 11.97
CA VAL A 852 2.91 -25.33 10.50
C VAL A 852 2.61 -23.95 9.92
N SER A 853 3.41 -23.49 8.95
CA SER A 853 3.15 -22.23 8.25
C SER A 853 2.07 -22.42 7.21
N THR A 854 0.90 -21.86 7.47
CA THR A 854 -0.17 -21.71 6.47
C THR A 854 0.14 -20.62 5.45
N GLU A 855 1.09 -19.73 5.76
CA GLU A 855 1.41 -18.58 4.93
C GLU A 855 2.23 -18.94 3.70
N PHE A 856 2.94 -20.07 3.69
CA PHE A 856 3.48 -20.61 2.44
C PHE A 856 2.38 -21.00 1.43
N TYR A 857 1.19 -21.36 1.90
CA TYR A 857 0.03 -21.54 1.02
C TYR A 857 -0.60 -20.18 0.68
N GLY A 858 -0.71 -19.26 1.63
CA GLY A 858 -1.29 -17.92 1.41
C GLY A 858 -0.47 -17.03 0.46
N PHE A 859 0.85 -17.22 0.39
CA PHE A 859 1.78 -16.42 -0.42
C PHE A 859 2.59 -17.26 -1.42
N PHE A 860 2.06 -18.41 -1.86
CA PHE A 860 2.76 -19.32 -2.78
C PHE A 860 3.15 -18.67 -4.13
N TYR A 861 2.46 -17.58 -4.52
CA TYR A 861 2.78 -16.80 -5.72
C TYR A 861 4.05 -15.96 -5.57
N ASP A 862 4.46 -15.61 -4.35
CA ASP A 862 5.68 -14.86 -4.08
C ASP A 862 6.87 -15.79 -3.77
N PHE A 863 6.63 -16.95 -3.14
CA PHE A 863 7.68 -17.90 -2.75
C PHE A 863 7.80 -19.14 -3.66
N GLY A 864 6.89 -19.31 -4.62
CA GLY A 864 6.73 -20.55 -5.36
C GLY A 864 6.14 -21.69 -4.52
N ILE A 865 5.99 -22.87 -5.13
CA ILE A 865 5.40 -24.04 -4.47
C ILE A 865 6.39 -24.83 -3.60
N GLN A 866 7.70 -24.57 -3.73
CA GLN A 866 8.73 -25.39 -3.08
C GLN A 866 8.64 -25.37 -1.54
N PRO A 867 8.43 -24.22 -0.87
CA PRO A 867 8.25 -24.21 0.59
C PRO A 867 7.05 -25.04 1.06
N VAL A 868 5.98 -25.11 0.28
CA VAL A 868 4.82 -25.96 0.56
C VAL A 868 5.20 -27.44 0.48
N LEU A 869 5.96 -27.83 -0.54
CA LEU A 869 6.43 -29.20 -0.72
C LEU A 869 7.42 -29.62 0.39
N ASP A 870 8.38 -28.77 0.72
CA ASP A 870 9.37 -29.02 1.77
C ASP A 870 8.71 -29.15 3.13
N GLN A 871 7.81 -28.22 3.46
CA GLN A 871 7.01 -28.28 4.68
C GLN A 871 6.16 -29.55 4.74
N ALA A 872 5.49 -29.94 3.66
CA ALA A 872 4.65 -31.13 3.66
C ALA A 872 5.47 -32.43 3.85
N ALA A 873 6.64 -32.52 3.20
CA ALA A 873 7.55 -33.64 3.36
C ALA A 873 8.17 -33.71 4.78
N TRP A 874 8.50 -32.56 5.35
CA TRP A 874 8.96 -32.44 6.74
C TRP A 874 7.85 -32.81 7.73
N LEU A 875 6.65 -32.28 7.53
CA LEU A 875 5.49 -32.51 8.39
C LEU A 875 5.11 -33.98 8.44
N GLU A 876 5.11 -34.68 7.29
CA GLU A 876 4.85 -36.11 7.25
C GLU A 876 5.87 -36.90 8.11
N LYS A 877 7.16 -36.56 8.04
CA LYS A 877 8.21 -37.21 8.86
C LYS A 877 8.03 -36.92 10.35
N GLU A 878 7.71 -35.68 10.72
CA GLU A 878 7.50 -35.31 12.11
C GLU A 878 6.23 -35.94 12.68
N LEU A 879 5.15 -36.03 11.91
CA LEU A 879 3.94 -36.75 12.30
C LEU A 879 4.19 -38.26 12.44
N GLN A 880 4.99 -38.88 11.57
CA GLN A 880 5.42 -40.27 11.73
C GLN A 880 6.18 -40.48 13.04
N LYS A 881 7.18 -39.64 13.32
CA LYS A 881 7.99 -39.67 14.55
C LYS A 881 7.13 -39.46 15.79
N ALA A 882 6.23 -38.49 15.77
CA ALA A 882 5.28 -38.23 16.84
C ALA A 882 4.38 -39.45 17.09
N ASN A 883 3.87 -40.05 16.02
CA ASN A 883 2.99 -41.21 16.10
C ASN A 883 3.71 -42.49 16.60
N GLN A 884 5.02 -42.63 16.34
CA GLN A 884 5.85 -43.69 16.91
C GLN A 884 6.10 -43.51 18.43
N ASN A 885 5.97 -42.28 18.93
CA ASN A 885 6.24 -41.92 20.33
C ASN A 885 4.98 -41.75 21.21
N ARG A 886 3.81 -42.23 20.74
CA ARG A 886 2.51 -42.06 21.44
C ARG A 886 2.50 -42.61 22.88
N LYS A 887 3.33 -43.59 23.20
CA LYS A 887 3.48 -44.11 24.58
C LYS A 887 3.96 -43.06 25.57
N ASN A 888 4.83 -42.14 25.11
CA ASN A 888 5.41 -41.08 25.93
C ASN A 888 4.70 -39.74 25.73
N LYS A 889 4.25 -39.46 24.51
CA LYS A 889 3.55 -38.23 24.14
C LYS A 889 2.26 -38.61 23.40
N PRO A 890 1.23 -39.02 24.13
CA PRO A 890 0.03 -39.54 23.51
C PRO A 890 -0.69 -38.47 22.71
N TRP A 891 -0.62 -37.18 23.08
CA TRP A 891 -1.28 -36.07 22.38
C TRP A 891 -0.37 -35.46 21.32
N VAL A 892 -0.84 -35.39 20.08
CA VAL A 892 -0.19 -34.70 18.97
C VAL A 892 -1.07 -33.51 18.59
N MET A 893 -0.52 -32.32 18.73
CA MET A 893 -1.22 -31.06 18.46
C MET A 893 -0.49 -30.28 17.38
N THR A 894 -1.28 -29.74 16.46
CA THR A 894 -0.78 -28.81 15.45
C THR A 894 -1.24 -27.40 15.80
N TYR A 895 -0.45 -26.41 15.44
CA TYR A 895 -0.88 -25.02 15.48
C TYR A 895 -0.37 -24.29 14.25
N GLN A 896 -1.24 -23.47 13.69
CA GLN A 896 -1.06 -22.80 12.41
C GLN A 896 -1.88 -21.51 12.44
N HIS A 897 -1.66 -20.57 11.54
CA HIS A 897 -2.43 -19.33 11.61
C HIS A 897 -3.83 -19.48 11.00
N ARG A 898 -3.93 -19.91 9.73
CA ARG A 898 -5.21 -20.01 9.01
C ARG A 898 -6.00 -21.26 9.38
N PRO A 899 -7.29 -21.15 9.75
CA PRO A 899 -8.13 -22.31 10.07
C PRO A 899 -8.52 -23.12 8.83
N PHE A 900 -8.87 -24.40 9.00
CA PHE A 900 -9.49 -25.23 7.96
C PHE A 900 -11.02 -25.10 7.89
N TYR A 901 -11.62 -24.72 9.00
CA TYR A 901 -13.05 -24.60 9.18
C TYR A 901 -13.28 -23.34 10.01
N CYS A 902 -14.21 -22.49 9.63
CA CYS A 902 -14.65 -21.35 10.43
C CYS A 902 -16.08 -20.94 10.06
N SER A 903 -16.71 -20.08 10.86
CA SER A 903 -18.12 -19.70 10.70
C SER A 903 -18.43 -18.20 10.81
N ASN A 904 -17.40 -17.36 10.68
CA ASN A 904 -17.50 -15.91 10.69
C ASN A 904 -18.24 -15.39 9.42
N GLU A 905 -19.12 -14.40 9.56
CA GLU A 905 -19.74 -13.68 8.43
C GLU A 905 -18.71 -12.83 7.72
N ASN A 906 -18.85 -12.70 6.40
CA ASN A 906 -18.02 -11.85 5.55
C ASN A 906 -16.52 -12.18 5.55
N SER A 907 -16.08 -13.24 6.23
CA SER A 907 -14.80 -13.85 5.92
C SER A 907 -14.96 -14.51 4.55
N MET A 908 -14.46 -13.85 3.51
CA MET A 908 -14.26 -14.52 2.22
C MET A 908 -13.37 -15.74 2.40
N GLU A 909 -12.52 -15.77 3.44
CA GLU A 909 -11.53 -16.79 3.74
C GLU A 909 -12.11 -18.08 4.33
N CYS A 910 -13.22 -18.05 5.09
CA CYS A 910 -13.88 -19.28 5.56
C CYS A 910 -14.41 -20.17 4.43
N ASP A 911 -14.89 -19.54 3.36
CA ASP A 911 -15.40 -20.20 2.16
C ASP A 911 -14.42 -20.05 0.96
N ALA A 912 -13.21 -19.51 1.19
CA ALA A 912 -12.28 -19.20 0.11
C ALA A 912 -11.71 -20.45 -0.53
N PHE A 913 -11.35 -20.28 -1.81
CA PHE A 913 -10.49 -21.23 -2.50
C PHE A 913 -9.17 -21.49 -1.73
N GLU A 914 -8.57 -20.46 -1.14
CA GLU A 914 -7.31 -20.55 -0.36
C GLU A 914 -7.42 -21.48 0.86
N ASN A 915 -8.53 -21.40 1.61
CA ASN A 915 -8.81 -22.31 2.72
C ASN A 915 -8.83 -23.77 2.25
N ARG A 916 -9.49 -24.01 1.10
CA ARG A 916 -9.50 -25.32 0.47
C ARG A 916 -8.12 -25.77 0.01
N VAL A 917 -7.28 -24.88 -0.53
CA VAL A 917 -5.91 -25.22 -0.95
C VAL A 917 -5.08 -25.69 0.24
N THR A 918 -5.10 -24.94 1.34
CA THR A 918 -4.36 -25.30 2.56
C THR A 918 -4.89 -26.61 3.18
N ARG A 919 -6.21 -26.79 3.20
CA ARG A 919 -6.86 -27.97 3.79
C ARG A 919 -6.66 -29.24 2.95
N MET A 920 -6.99 -29.19 1.66
CA MET A 920 -7.10 -30.37 0.78
C MET A 920 -6.06 -30.42 -0.36
N GLY A 921 -5.36 -29.32 -0.62
CA GLY A 921 -4.38 -29.21 -1.70
C GLY A 921 -4.98 -28.66 -3.00
N TYR A 922 -4.08 -28.24 -3.89
CA TYR A 922 -4.40 -27.79 -5.25
C TYR A 922 -3.22 -28.02 -6.18
N LEU A 923 -3.48 -28.54 -7.39
CA LEU A 923 -2.44 -28.96 -8.34
C LEU A 923 -1.43 -29.92 -7.69
N ASN A 924 -0.17 -29.51 -7.58
CA ASN A 924 0.90 -30.28 -6.96
C ASN A 924 1.14 -29.92 -5.48
N MET A 925 0.43 -28.93 -4.93
CA MET A 925 0.52 -28.58 -3.52
C MET A 925 -0.36 -29.56 -2.71
N PRO A 926 0.23 -30.41 -1.84
CA PRO A 926 -0.54 -31.30 -0.98
C PRO A 926 -1.31 -30.49 0.08
N GLY A 927 -2.51 -30.95 0.46
CA GLY A 927 -3.23 -30.40 1.59
C GLY A 927 -2.70 -30.91 2.93
N LEU A 928 -2.94 -30.16 3.99
CA LEU A 928 -2.50 -30.50 5.35
C LEU A 928 -3.46 -31.46 6.08
N GLU A 929 -4.77 -31.32 5.90
CA GLU A 929 -5.79 -32.15 6.59
C GLU A 929 -5.61 -33.67 6.33
N PRO A 930 -5.30 -34.13 5.09
CA PRO A 930 -5.00 -35.55 4.85
C PRO A 930 -3.86 -36.10 5.72
N LEU A 931 -2.80 -35.33 5.97
CA LEU A 931 -1.70 -35.73 6.85
C LEU A 931 -2.17 -35.80 8.31
N TYR A 932 -2.98 -34.83 8.75
CA TYR A 932 -3.52 -34.79 10.10
C TYR A 932 -4.41 -36.00 10.38
N GLY A 933 -5.28 -36.36 9.43
CA GLY A 933 -6.07 -37.57 9.49
C GLY A 933 -5.20 -38.83 9.52
N LYS A 934 -4.29 -38.98 8.55
CA LYS A 934 -3.43 -40.17 8.39
C LYS A 934 -2.63 -40.50 9.65
N TYR A 935 -2.09 -39.50 10.35
CA TYR A 935 -1.25 -39.69 11.54
C TYR A 935 -1.95 -39.39 12.86
N GLY A 936 -3.24 -39.07 12.82
CA GLY A 936 -4.11 -38.94 13.99
C GLY A 936 -3.83 -37.74 14.88
N VAL A 937 -3.67 -36.55 14.30
CA VAL A 937 -3.57 -35.29 15.06
C VAL A 937 -4.82 -35.12 15.94
N ASP A 938 -4.64 -34.90 17.24
CA ASP A 938 -5.73 -34.82 18.21
C ASP A 938 -6.40 -33.43 18.18
N VAL A 939 -5.60 -32.36 18.20
CA VAL A 939 -6.06 -30.97 18.25
C VAL A 939 -5.29 -30.10 17.25
N ASN A 940 -6.00 -29.19 16.59
CA ASN A 940 -5.42 -28.12 15.78
C ASN A 940 -5.84 -26.75 16.35
N TRP A 941 -4.87 -25.85 16.50
CA TRP A 941 -5.07 -24.47 16.95
C TRP A 941 -4.85 -23.49 15.80
N SER A 942 -5.75 -22.52 15.68
CA SER A 942 -5.68 -21.46 14.67
C SER A 942 -6.09 -20.08 15.20
N GLY A 943 -5.61 -19.04 14.52
CA GLY A 943 -5.99 -17.64 14.72
C GLY A 943 -6.73 -17.13 13.48
N HIS A 944 -6.33 -15.96 12.97
CA HIS A 944 -6.71 -15.35 11.68
C HIS A 944 -8.15 -14.85 11.65
N GLU A 945 -9.09 -15.70 12.03
CA GLU A 945 -10.46 -15.31 12.29
C GLU A 945 -10.55 -14.70 13.69
N HIS A 946 -10.95 -13.43 13.76
CA HIS A 946 -10.96 -12.65 15.00
C HIS A 946 -12.10 -13.02 15.96
N SER A 947 -12.19 -14.29 16.35
CA SER A 947 -13.19 -14.87 17.23
C SER A 947 -12.65 -16.11 17.95
N TYR A 948 -13.43 -16.60 18.93
CA TYR A 948 -13.23 -17.94 19.48
C TYR A 948 -14.26 -18.89 18.89
N GLU A 949 -13.79 -20.01 18.33
CA GLU A 949 -14.65 -21.09 17.84
C GLU A 949 -14.04 -22.46 18.13
N ARG A 950 -14.75 -23.27 18.92
CA ARG A 950 -14.43 -24.68 19.14
C ARG A 950 -15.36 -25.54 18.28
N MET A 951 -14.77 -26.38 17.44
CA MET A 951 -15.52 -27.33 16.63
C MET A 951 -15.71 -28.67 17.34
N PHE A 952 -16.67 -29.45 16.87
CA PHE A 952 -16.66 -30.90 17.08
C PHE A 952 -15.56 -31.55 16.22
N PRO A 953 -15.15 -32.80 16.54
CA PRO A 953 -14.22 -33.53 15.71
C PRO A 953 -14.70 -33.63 14.26
N VAL A 954 -13.86 -33.23 13.31
CA VAL A 954 -14.20 -33.22 11.88
C VAL A 954 -13.01 -33.68 11.05
N PHE A 955 -13.28 -34.42 9.98
CA PHE A 955 -12.27 -34.77 8.99
C PHE A 955 -12.91 -34.80 7.61
N ASN A 956 -12.35 -34.07 6.66
CA ASN A 956 -12.86 -34.00 5.29
C ASN A 956 -14.37 -33.66 5.23
N ARG A 957 -14.80 -32.68 6.04
CA ARG A 957 -16.21 -32.28 6.24
C ARG A 957 -17.14 -33.42 6.73
N GLN A 958 -16.61 -34.51 7.26
CA GLN A 958 -17.39 -35.52 7.98
C GLN A 958 -17.32 -35.20 9.47
N LEU A 959 -18.47 -34.90 10.07
CA LEU A 959 -18.62 -34.44 11.44
C LEU A 959 -18.85 -35.63 12.38
N TYR A 960 -17.95 -35.84 13.34
CA TYR A 960 -17.99 -36.95 14.30
C TYR A 960 -18.49 -36.48 15.67
N ASN A 961 -19.78 -36.13 15.74
CA ASN A 961 -20.43 -35.64 16.96
C ASN A 961 -21.58 -36.54 17.46
N GLN A 962 -21.61 -37.80 17.01
CA GLN A 962 -22.72 -38.73 17.27
C GLN A 962 -22.58 -39.49 18.60
N ASP A 963 -21.37 -39.53 19.15
CA ASP A 963 -21.10 -40.08 20.47
C ASP A 963 -21.59 -39.12 21.56
N SER A 964 -22.02 -39.65 22.71
CA SER A 964 -22.53 -38.82 23.82
C SER A 964 -21.48 -37.85 24.38
N ASP A 965 -20.21 -38.24 24.30
CA ASP A 965 -19.05 -37.38 24.53
C ASP A 965 -18.11 -37.47 23.31
N PRO A 966 -18.22 -36.55 22.35
CA PRO A 966 -17.39 -36.57 21.15
C PRO A 966 -15.92 -36.20 21.44
N TYR A 967 -15.59 -35.73 22.65
CA TYR A 967 -14.22 -35.35 23.04
C TYR A 967 -13.52 -36.43 23.88
N HIS A 968 -14.20 -37.53 24.18
CA HIS A 968 -13.59 -38.76 24.65
C HIS A 968 -13.28 -39.68 23.46
N ASN A 969 -12.03 -40.10 23.30
CA ASN A 969 -11.60 -40.94 22.18
C ASN A 969 -12.08 -40.38 20.82
N ALA A 970 -11.86 -39.07 20.60
CA ALA A 970 -12.35 -38.36 19.44
C ALA A 970 -11.97 -39.05 18.12
N ASN A 971 -12.96 -39.30 17.27
CA ASN A 971 -12.77 -40.03 16.00
C ASN A 971 -12.05 -39.20 14.92
N ALA A 972 -11.87 -37.90 15.12
CA ALA A 972 -11.19 -36.99 14.20
C ALA A 972 -10.51 -35.84 14.98
N THR A 973 -9.72 -35.03 14.27
CA THR A 973 -9.07 -33.86 14.86
C THR A 973 -10.13 -32.86 15.34
N THR A 974 -9.92 -32.31 16.53
CA THR A 974 -10.70 -31.16 17.03
C THR A 974 -10.00 -29.88 16.62
N TYR A 975 -10.68 -29.03 15.85
CA TYR A 975 -10.18 -27.72 15.44
C TYR A 975 -10.68 -26.64 16.41
N ILE A 976 -9.80 -25.70 16.76
CA ILE A 976 -10.10 -24.60 17.68
C ILE A 976 -9.49 -23.31 17.13
N ILE A 977 -10.35 -22.32 16.91
CA ILE A 977 -9.96 -20.95 16.63
C ILE A 977 -9.92 -20.19 17.95
N THR A 978 -8.79 -19.53 18.22
CA THR A 978 -8.55 -18.70 19.41
C THR A 978 -7.91 -17.37 18.99
N GLY A 979 -8.43 -16.77 17.92
CA GLY A 979 -7.92 -15.53 17.32
C GLY A 979 -8.54 -14.26 17.92
N SER A 980 -9.04 -14.31 19.15
CA SER A 980 -9.75 -13.19 19.77
C SER A 980 -8.93 -12.39 20.79
N ALA A 981 -7.59 -12.40 20.72
CA ALA A 981 -6.80 -11.63 21.67
C ALA A 981 -6.93 -10.10 21.46
N GLY A 982 -7.10 -9.65 20.22
CA GLY A 982 -7.45 -8.27 19.86
C GLY A 982 -6.44 -7.64 18.90
N CYS A 983 -6.95 -6.95 17.88
CA CYS A 983 -6.16 -6.32 16.81
C CYS A 983 -6.82 -5.03 16.32
N HIS A 984 -6.25 -4.34 15.32
CA HIS A 984 -6.77 -3.10 14.75
C HIS A 984 -8.21 -3.17 14.21
N SER A 985 -8.80 -4.36 14.06
CA SER A 985 -10.19 -4.56 13.65
C SER A 985 -11.06 -5.06 14.80
N TYR A 986 -12.35 -4.73 14.77
CA TYR A 986 -13.31 -5.28 15.72
C TYR A 986 -13.64 -6.73 15.37
N GLN A 987 -13.71 -7.54 16.42
CA GLN A 987 -14.40 -8.84 16.53
C GLN A 987 -15.27 -9.28 15.32
N ALA A 988 -14.91 -10.40 14.70
CA ALA A 988 -15.57 -10.92 13.51
C ALA A 988 -16.96 -11.50 13.83
N LYS A 989 -18.03 -10.94 13.26
CA LYS A 989 -19.41 -11.41 13.48
C LYS A 989 -19.55 -12.86 13.03
N PHE A 990 -20.33 -13.66 13.75
CA PHE A 990 -20.66 -15.03 13.34
C PHE A 990 -21.87 -15.10 12.43
N GLY A 991 -21.83 -16.00 11.46
CA GLY A 991 -22.94 -16.25 10.56
C GLY A 991 -24.02 -17.11 11.17
N LYS A 992 -24.84 -17.71 10.30
CA LYS A 992 -25.74 -18.80 10.72
C LYS A 992 -24.93 -19.86 11.48
N PRO A 993 -25.50 -20.47 12.54
CA PRO A 993 -24.84 -21.54 13.27
C PRO A 993 -24.25 -22.58 12.33
N SER A 994 -22.93 -22.78 12.37
CA SER A 994 -22.30 -23.83 11.58
C SER A 994 -22.49 -25.17 12.29
N PRO A 995 -22.82 -26.26 11.57
CA PRO A 995 -22.95 -27.58 12.17
C PRO A 995 -21.62 -28.10 12.76
N PHE A 996 -20.48 -27.52 12.34
CA PHE A 996 -19.17 -27.85 12.90
C PHE A 996 -18.95 -27.22 14.28
N SER A 997 -19.56 -26.07 14.58
CA SER A 997 -19.31 -25.31 15.82
C SER A 997 -19.98 -25.98 17.02
N ALA A 998 -19.19 -26.36 18.02
CA ALA A 998 -19.68 -26.75 19.34
C ALA A 998 -19.87 -25.54 20.26
N LYS A 999 -18.98 -24.54 20.14
CA LYS A 999 -19.09 -23.24 20.82
C LYS A 999 -18.45 -22.18 19.93
N ARG A 1000 -19.07 -20.99 19.90
CA ARG A 1000 -18.58 -19.83 19.18
C ARG A 1000 -18.86 -18.57 19.98
N LEU A 1001 -17.85 -17.71 20.16
CA LEU A 1001 -17.93 -16.53 21.02
C LEU A 1001 -17.19 -15.36 20.36
N ASN A 1002 -17.86 -14.22 20.30
CA ASN A 1002 -17.27 -12.96 19.85
C ASN A 1002 -16.95 -12.16 21.11
N LYS A 1003 -15.86 -12.54 21.78
CA LYS A 1003 -15.39 -11.98 23.06
C LYS A 1003 -13.87 -11.97 23.06
N TYR A 1004 -13.26 -10.89 23.55
CA TYR A 1004 -11.81 -10.83 23.60
C TYR A 1004 -11.26 -11.78 24.67
N GLY A 1005 -10.14 -12.42 24.37
CA GLY A 1005 -9.39 -13.18 25.35
C GLY A 1005 -8.53 -14.29 24.77
N TYR A 1006 -8.32 -15.35 25.56
CA TYR A 1006 -7.34 -16.40 25.27
C TYR A 1006 -7.79 -17.74 25.87
N THR A 1007 -7.24 -18.84 25.35
CA THR A 1007 -7.51 -20.19 25.86
C THR A 1007 -6.41 -20.63 26.82
N VAL A 1008 -6.78 -21.24 27.95
CA VAL A 1008 -5.85 -21.94 28.83
C VAL A 1008 -6.14 -23.44 28.78
N MET A 1009 -5.15 -24.20 28.32
CA MET A 1009 -5.16 -25.67 28.35
C MET A 1009 -4.49 -26.17 29.63
N HIS A 1010 -5.22 -26.94 30.41
CA HIS A 1010 -4.75 -27.65 31.59
C HIS A 1010 -4.47 -29.12 31.24
N ILE A 1011 -3.19 -29.46 31.21
CA ILE A 1011 -2.74 -30.83 31.16
C ILE A 1011 -2.92 -31.41 32.56
N LYS A 1012 -3.81 -32.39 32.75
CA LYS A 1012 -4.01 -33.03 34.05
C LYS A 1012 -3.12 -34.25 34.22
N ASN A 1013 -3.02 -35.07 33.19
CA ASN A 1013 -2.21 -36.29 33.13
C ASN A 1013 -2.08 -36.75 31.66
N MET A 1014 -1.55 -37.95 31.44
CA MET A 1014 -1.38 -38.55 30.11
C MET A 1014 -2.69 -38.72 29.30
N THR A 1015 -3.84 -38.82 29.96
CA THR A 1015 -5.13 -39.17 29.33
C THR A 1015 -6.19 -38.08 29.39
N HIS A 1016 -5.97 -37.00 30.15
CA HIS A 1016 -6.99 -35.96 30.37
C HIS A 1016 -6.41 -34.55 30.20
N LEU A 1017 -7.11 -33.77 29.37
CA LEU A 1017 -6.91 -32.34 29.18
C LEU A 1017 -8.21 -31.61 29.55
N TYR A 1018 -8.08 -30.43 30.14
CA TYR A 1018 -9.20 -29.55 30.43
C TYR A 1018 -8.90 -28.17 29.87
N PHE A 1019 -9.88 -27.52 29.26
CA PHE A 1019 -9.69 -26.25 28.58
C PHE A 1019 -10.62 -25.19 29.13
N GLU A 1020 -10.14 -23.95 29.17
CA GLU A 1020 -10.92 -22.77 29.57
C GLU A 1020 -10.69 -21.67 28.54
N GLN A 1021 -11.77 -21.14 27.96
CA GLN A 1021 -11.72 -19.88 27.21
C GLN A 1021 -12.01 -18.74 28.18
N ILE A 1022 -11.06 -17.81 28.30
CA ILE A 1022 -11.15 -16.65 29.17
C ILE A 1022 -11.69 -15.45 28.37
N ASP A 1023 -12.67 -14.75 28.94
CA ASP A 1023 -13.13 -13.44 28.51
C ASP A 1023 -12.45 -12.36 29.37
N VAL A 1024 -11.61 -11.54 28.75
CA VAL A 1024 -10.83 -10.52 29.47
C VAL A 1024 -11.66 -9.29 29.82
N GLU A 1025 -12.85 -9.14 29.26
CA GLU A 1025 -13.77 -8.03 29.54
C GLU A 1025 -14.83 -8.38 30.60
N ALA A 1026 -14.81 -9.60 31.15
CA ALA A 1026 -15.78 -10.03 32.16
C ALA A 1026 -15.70 -9.17 33.43
N THR A 1027 -16.80 -8.51 33.79
CA THR A 1027 -16.87 -7.57 34.95
C THR A 1027 -17.17 -8.27 36.29
N GLY A 1028 -16.75 -9.53 36.49
CA GLY A 1028 -17.07 -10.35 37.66
C GLY A 1028 -15.99 -11.36 38.03
N THR A 1029 -16.28 -12.26 38.98
CA THR A 1029 -15.33 -13.31 39.40
C THR A 1029 -15.21 -14.46 38.41
N ASP A 1030 -16.17 -14.60 37.49
CA ASP A 1030 -16.21 -15.68 36.50
C ASP A 1030 -15.87 -15.13 35.11
N SER A 1031 -14.62 -15.36 34.70
CA SER A 1031 -14.11 -14.98 33.37
C SER A 1031 -14.14 -16.14 32.38
N VAL A 1032 -14.52 -17.35 32.80
CA VAL A 1032 -14.52 -18.54 31.95
C VAL A 1032 -15.84 -18.60 31.16
N VAL A 1033 -15.77 -18.43 29.84
CA VAL A 1033 -16.94 -18.36 28.95
C VAL A 1033 -17.21 -19.65 28.15
N ASP A 1034 -16.21 -20.52 28.09
CA ASP A 1034 -16.32 -21.90 27.62
C ASP A 1034 -15.34 -22.76 28.42
N SER A 1035 -15.74 -23.99 28.71
CA SER A 1035 -14.82 -24.99 29.27
C SER A 1035 -15.27 -26.39 28.87
N TRP A 1036 -14.29 -27.28 28.67
CA TRP A 1036 -14.58 -28.67 28.32
C TRP A 1036 -13.42 -29.58 28.68
N TRP A 1037 -13.73 -30.87 28.77
CA TRP A 1037 -12.75 -31.94 28.92
C TRP A 1037 -12.50 -32.60 27.58
N MET A 1038 -11.25 -33.01 27.37
CA MET A 1038 -10.88 -33.94 26.31
C MET A 1038 -10.11 -35.09 26.95
N SER A 1039 -10.48 -36.32 26.61
CA SER A 1039 -9.86 -37.50 27.19
C SER A 1039 -9.66 -38.61 26.17
N LYS A 1040 -8.74 -39.52 26.46
CA LYS A 1040 -8.59 -40.74 25.68
C LYS A 1040 -8.06 -41.89 26.49
N ASP A 1041 -8.42 -43.09 26.05
CA ASP A 1041 -7.88 -44.31 26.62
C ASP A 1041 -6.39 -44.45 26.31
N ILE A 1042 -5.70 -45.22 27.15
CA ILE A 1042 -4.30 -45.56 26.94
C ILE A 1042 -4.16 -46.23 25.56
N ASP A 1043 -3.13 -45.82 24.81
CA ASP A 1043 -2.85 -46.28 23.44
C ASP A 1043 -3.90 -45.94 22.37
N TYR A 1044 -4.95 -45.16 22.71
CA TYR A 1044 -5.89 -44.66 21.70
C TYR A 1044 -5.18 -43.68 20.75
N VAL A 1045 -5.34 -43.93 19.45
CA VAL A 1045 -4.86 -43.09 18.36
C VAL A 1045 -5.93 -43.06 17.28
N ILE A 1046 -6.23 -41.87 16.77
CA ILE A 1046 -7.19 -41.68 15.69
C ILE A 1046 -6.67 -42.37 14.41
N LYS A 1047 -7.40 -43.36 13.91
CA LYS A 1047 -7.04 -44.15 12.72
C LYS A 1047 -8.13 -44.07 11.65
N ASP A 1048 -7.74 -44.28 10.40
CA ASP A 1048 -8.69 -44.38 9.28
C ASP A 1048 -9.74 -45.49 9.51
N GLU A 1049 -9.34 -46.60 10.11
CA GLU A 1049 -10.24 -47.71 10.45
C GLU A 1049 -11.32 -47.31 11.47
N ILE A 1050 -10.94 -46.51 12.47
CA ILE A 1050 -11.88 -45.97 13.46
C ILE A 1050 -12.86 -45.04 12.73
N ARG A 1051 -12.35 -44.04 11.99
CA ARG A 1051 -13.17 -43.08 11.21
C ARG A 1051 -14.17 -43.75 10.26
N LYS A 1052 -13.77 -44.82 9.59
CA LYS A 1052 -14.63 -45.57 8.65
C LYS A 1052 -15.75 -46.33 9.35
N ASN A 1053 -15.56 -46.73 10.60
CA ASN A 1053 -16.52 -47.50 11.39
C ASN A 1053 -17.37 -46.62 12.32
N SER A 1054 -16.96 -45.36 12.55
CA SER A 1054 -17.69 -44.40 13.38
C SER A 1054 -18.87 -43.77 12.64
N LYS A 1055 -19.91 -43.39 13.39
CA LYS A 1055 -21.03 -42.60 12.86
C LYS A 1055 -20.60 -41.15 12.68
N PHE A 1056 -20.95 -40.56 11.54
CA PHE A 1056 -20.68 -39.16 11.24
C PHE A 1056 -21.87 -38.53 10.50
N VAL A 1057 -21.98 -37.21 10.58
CA VAL A 1057 -22.83 -36.41 9.68
C VAL A 1057 -21.99 -36.01 8.49
N ASP A 1058 -22.39 -36.42 7.29
CA ASP A 1058 -21.68 -36.06 6.06
C ASP A 1058 -22.09 -34.66 5.62
N LEU A 1059 -21.17 -33.70 5.73
CA LEU A 1059 -21.37 -32.32 5.29
C LEU A 1059 -20.58 -32.01 4.02
N ARG A 1060 -20.06 -33.04 3.33
CA ARG A 1060 -19.44 -32.89 2.01
C ARG A 1060 -20.52 -32.49 1.01
N ILE A 1061 -20.22 -31.49 0.20
CA ILE A 1061 -21.04 -31.13 -0.95
C ILE A 1061 -20.48 -31.91 -2.14
N GLU A 1062 -21.22 -32.88 -2.67
CA GLU A 1062 -20.90 -33.48 -3.98
C GLU A 1062 -21.30 -32.48 -5.07
N TYR A 1063 -20.30 -31.83 -5.69
CA TYR A 1063 -20.50 -30.90 -6.81
C TYR A 1063 -21.02 -31.64 -8.04
N THR A 1064 -22.03 -31.10 -8.74
CA THR A 1064 -22.52 -31.69 -10.00
C THR A 1064 -22.05 -30.95 -11.25
N GLU A 1065 -21.50 -29.74 -11.12
CA GLU A 1065 -21.06 -28.95 -12.29
C GLU A 1065 -19.84 -28.06 -11.99
N VAL A 1066 -18.94 -27.94 -12.98
CA VAL A 1066 -17.87 -26.94 -12.99
C VAL A 1066 -18.50 -25.54 -13.09
N PRO A 1067 -18.18 -24.59 -12.19
CA PRO A 1067 -18.73 -23.24 -12.21
C PRO A 1067 -18.53 -22.54 -13.56
N ASN A 1068 -19.53 -21.79 -14.02
CA ASN A 1068 -19.48 -21.13 -15.32
C ASN A 1068 -18.33 -20.12 -15.46
N PHE A 1069 -17.85 -19.51 -14.38
CA PHE A 1069 -16.67 -18.61 -14.46
C PHE A 1069 -15.36 -19.39 -14.71
N ILE A 1070 -15.24 -20.63 -14.23
CA ILE A 1070 -14.12 -21.53 -14.55
C ILE A 1070 -14.22 -21.99 -16.01
N LYS A 1071 -15.43 -22.29 -16.50
CA LYS A 1071 -15.67 -22.55 -17.92
C LYS A 1071 -15.32 -21.32 -18.78
N SER A 1072 -15.65 -20.10 -18.33
CA SER A 1072 -15.37 -18.87 -19.07
C SER A 1072 -13.88 -18.49 -19.08
N LEU A 1073 -13.13 -18.85 -18.03
CA LEU A 1073 -11.66 -18.77 -18.00
C LEU A 1073 -11.01 -19.67 -19.07
N CYS A 1074 -11.67 -20.76 -19.47
CA CYS A 1074 -11.18 -21.69 -20.48
C CYS A 1074 -11.64 -21.37 -21.91
N THR A 1075 -12.76 -20.63 -22.08
CA THR A 1075 -13.24 -20.23 -23.41
C THR A 1075 -12.28 -19.22 -24.04
N GLY A 1076 -11.38 -19.72 -24.89
CA GLY A 1076 -10.45 -18.93 -25.68
C GLY A 1076 -8.97 -19.06 -25.31
N ARG A 1077 -8.59 -19.94 -24.36
CA ARG A 1077 -7.19 -20.16 -23.95
C ARG A 1077 -6.61 -21.51 -24.41
N SER A 1078 -5.29 -21.66 -24.24
CA SER A 1078 -4.40 -22.65 -24.87
C SER A 1078 -4.85 -24.11 -24.78
N ILE A 1079 -4.27 -24.95 -25.64
CA ILE A 1079 -4.54 -26.39 -25.72
C ILE A 1079 -4.28 -27.11 -24.39
N ARG A 1080 -3.32 -26.63 -23.58
CA ARG A 1080 -2.99 -27.18 -22.26
C ARG A 1080 -4.11 -26.99 -21.25
N CYS A 1081 -4.84 -25.87 -21.33
CA CYS A 1081 -6.03 -25.61 -20.53
C CYS A 1081 -7.15 -26.62 -20.91
N ARG A 1082 -7.35 -26.85 -22.22
CA ARG A 1082 -8.26 -27.90 -22.70
C ARG A 1082 -7.81 -29.29 -22.30
N GLU A 1083 -6.53 -29.61 -22.31
CA GLU A 1083 -6.02 -30.93 -21.91
C GLU A 1083 -6.24 -31.23 -20.42
N ILE A 1084 -5.94 -30.27 -19.54
CA ILE A 1084 -6.15 -30.38 -18.09
C ILE A 1084 -7.63 -30.63 -17.77
N PHE A 1085 -8.55 -29.95 -18.48
CA PHE A 1085 -9.99 -30.08 -18.24
C PHE A 1085 -10.71 -31.11 -19.13
N SER A 1086 -10.06 -31.65 -20.17
CA SER A 1086 -10.59 -32.74 -21.00
C SER A 1086 -10.41 -34.12 -20.37
N LYS A 1087 -9.40 -34.27 -19.51
CA LYS A 1087 -9.14 -35.51 -18.80
C LYS A 1087 -9.97 -35.52 -17.52
N ASP A 1088 -11.06 -36.29 -17.56
CA ASP A 1088 -11.83 -36.78 -16.40
C ASP A 1088 -12.81 -35.83 -15.68
N THR A 1089 -13.68 -35.13 -16.42
CA THR A 1089 -14.89 -34.52 -15.84
C THR A 1089 -15.91 -35.53 -15.29
N LEU A 1090 -15.80 -36.82 -15.65
CA LEU A 1090 -16.72 -37.89 -15.23
C LEU A 1090 -16.54 -38.34 -13.78
N LYS A 1091 -15.38 -38.06 -13.16
CA LYS A 1091 -15.12 -38.48 -11.77
C LYS A 1091 -15.90 -37.66 -10.73
N TYR A 1092 -16.47 -36.53 -11.14
CA TYR A 1092 -17.08 -35.55 -10.23
C TYR A 1092 -18.61 -35.48 -10.31
N SER A 1093 -19.30 -36.44 -10.94
CA SER A 1093 -20.77 -36.38 -11.07
C SER A 1093 -21.48 -37.60 -10.45
N LYS A 1094 -21.83 -37.53 -9.15
CA LYS A 1094 -22.92 -38.33 -8.58
C LYS A 1094 -23.77 -37.44 -7.67
N LYS A 1095 -25.06 -37.75 -7.62
CA LYS A 1095 -26.11 -36.95 -7.01
C LYS A 1095 -26.63 -37.74 -5.81
N ILE A 1096 -26.45 -37.22 -4.60
CA ILE A 1096 -27.17 -37.71 -3.41
C ILE A 1096 -28.20 -36.65 -3.01
N ASP A 1097 -29.48 -37.04 -3.02
CA ASP A 1097 -30.56 -36.28 -2.40
C ASP A 1097 -30.38 -36.34 -0.87
N LEU A 1098 -29.78 -35.31 -0.28
CA LEU A 1098 -29.75 -35.14 1.16
C LEU A 1098 -31.17 -34.82 1.65
N GLN A 1099 -31.82 -35.81 2.27
CA GLN A 1099 -33.08 -35.64 2.98
C GLN A 1099 -32.85 -34.85 4.28
N GLY A 1100 -33.19 -33.56 4.26
CA GLY A 1100 -33.22 -32.71 5.45
C GLY A 1100 -33.17 -31.23 5.08
N GLU A 1101 -34.32 -30.54 5.17
CA GLU A 1101 -34.42 -29.10 4.87
C GLU A 1101 -33.46 -28.23 5.71
N GLU A 1102 -33.00 -28.72 6.87
CA GLU A 1102 -32.09 -28.04 7.79
C GLU A 1102 -30.66 -27.83 7.23
N TYR A 1103 -30.18 -28.68 6.33
CA TYR A 1103 -28.77 -28.67 5.88
C TYR A 1103 -28.57 -28.15 4.46
N SER A 1104 -29.65 -27.94 3.71
CA SER A 1104 -29.64 -27.49 2.32
C SER A 1104 -28.99 -26.11 2.07
N LYS A 1105 -28.74 -25.33 3.13
CA LYS A 1105 -28.27 -23.93 3.06
C LYS A 1105 -26.75 -23.75 3.25
N TYR A 1106 -26.01 -24.78 3.68
CA TYR A 1106 -24.53 -24.73 3.81
C TYR A 1106 -23.83 -25.03 2.46
N LYS A 1107 -24.41 -24.54 1.36
CA LYS A 1107 -24.19 -24.96 -0.03
C LYS A 1107 -22.99 -24.29 -0.75
N TYR A 1108 -22.04 -23.70 -0.02
CA TYR A 1108 -21.02 -22.85 -0.63
C TYR A 1108 -19.58 -23.43 -0.45
N ASP A 1109 -19.01 -24.11 -1.47
CA ASP A 1109 -17.57 -23.93 -1.83
C ASP A 1109 -17.43 -23.65 -3.34
N ILE A 1110 -18.31 -22.81 -3.88
CA ILE A 1110 -18.04 -22.13 -5.15
C ILE A 1110 -18.26 -20.65 -4.86
N ALA A 1111 -17.20 -19.85 -5.07
CA ALA A 1111 -17.28 -18.39 -5.11
C ALA A 1111 -18.61 -17.99 -5.72
N ASN A 1112 -19.48 -17.37 -4.91
CA ASN A 1112 -20.88 -17.14 -5.23
C ASN A 1112 -21.02 -16.54 -6.65
N PRO A 1113 -21.61 -17.25 -7.63
CA PRO A 1113 -21.76 -16.71 -8.98
C PRO A 1113 -22.76 -15.56 -9.06
N ASP A 1114 -23.60 -15.33 -8.03
CA ASP A 1114 -24.54 -14.21 -7.97
C ASP A 1114 -23.96 -12.96 -7.26
N ALA A 1115 -22.64 -12.83 -7.17
CA ALA A 1115 -21.96 -11.60 -6.74
C ALA A 1115 -21.96 -10.52 -7.84
N ASN A 1116 -23.13 -10.20 -8.39
CA ASN A 1116 -23.34 -9.02 -9.25
C ASN A 1116 -23.25 -7.69 -8.46
N SER A 1117 -22.93 -7.71 -7.16
CA SER A 1117 -22.82 -6.50 -6.32
C SER A 1117 -21.40 -6.11 -5.90
N ILE A 1118 -20.33 -6.79 -6.37
CA ILE A 1118 -18.95 -6.41 -6.02
C ILE A 1118 -18.19 -6.07 -7.30
N ASN A 1119 -18.49 -4.89 -7.85
CA ASN A 1119 -18.00 -4.46 -9.15
C ASN A 1119 -16.68 -3.67 -9.10
N ASN A 1120 -15.85 -3.76 -8.05
CA ASN A 1120 -14.68 -2.86 -7.93
C ASN A 1120 -13.40 -3.38 -7.24
N ASN A 1121 -13.19 -4.69 -7.05
CA ASN A 1121 -11.85 -5.15 -6.63
C ASN A 1121 -11.48 -6.52 -7.25
N PRO A 1122 -10.57 -6.56 -8.25
CA PRO A 1122 -10.09 -7.82 -8.84
C PRO A 1122 -9.35 -8.73 -7.86
N ARG A 1123 -8.91 -8.22 -6.69
CA ARG A 1123 -8.18 -9.01 -5.69
C ARG A 1123 -9.00 -10.05 -4.94
N SER A 1124 -10.33 -10.05 -5.08
CA SER A 1124 -11.17 -11.10 -4.47
C SER A 1124 -11.47 -12.27 -5.42
N TYR A 1125 -10.95 -12.23 -6.65
CA TYR A 1125 -11.29 -13.19 -7.72
C TYR A 1125 -10.14 -14.16 -8.06
N LEU A 1126 -8.91 -13.78 -7.74
CA LEU A 1126 -7.69 -14.60 -7.82
C LEU A 1126 -7.36 -15.05 -6.41
#